data_AF-A0A942IHW5-F1
#
_entry.id   AF-A0A942IHW5-F1
#
_cell.length_a   1.000
_cell.length_b   1.000
_cell.length_c   1.000
_cell.angle_alpha   90.00
_cell.angle_beta   90.00
_cell.angle_gamma   90.00
#
_symmetry.space_group_name_H-M   'P 1'
#
loop_
_entity.id
_entity.type
_entity.pdbx_description
1 polymer ?
#
loop_
_entity_poly.entity_id
_entity_poly.type
_entity_poly.pdbx_seq_one_letter_code
_entity_poly.pdbx_strand_id
1 'polypeptide(L)'
;MSYKEMAEPLSFTSIHTAVLSGPNGHGKSSLLDAVTWALWGQARGVDKRGTGTDDLIHHKEAHMQVEFSFELEGQRYRVIRSRSRKGKTGVSKLEFQIQGDGVPRALTGETIAVTQAAIDKTLRMDYETFINSAFIMQGKADIFMAKSANERKEILSEILGLSLYDELEALAKEKRREQNERLRIIDTKIASIQQELEFLPGYKVALRAATEELGKAQAAIEEVEGALAVFREKKTLFDLKNARLVEISERTQSAKDNIAELDKELASLSASASRARAIVDKEAAIDAGYAKLIELRQKDEELTGVAREHAALEKSVNEARLKIAKERSALESEIAHLDRRKTELERELAKKPAVEAALAQVTRSLAEMEPLKKKIDELREKYGELRETTAKLAAAITANKAKLDEAENRRALMTDDDSCPLCKKPLDDKDRRSLEAGAAKEIAELKANIERDRAGKERAEREMREVEAEGRRLSDNVKGENEFQASKGKLEGEISAFEGAAESLAGIGKQLADIQPKLAQDAFAGDEHDRLQRALDAIDKLAYTPEFHQSVKKNLKDLLENETLKANLENAKQTLESTGATIKTLTARKDIELRAIGEDEKNASALAAELAELADISTRILITEAALAEKKAVETTATANKTTAQVKIDNCAKLARQKSDLTVERKEAARETGIYDTLAFIFSKKGIQALIIENTIPEIEDEANSLLHRLTGGRMSLRFVTQKDKKTGGVVETLDLIITDGELGERKYELFSGGEAFRINFAVRIALSEFLARRAGARLETLVIDEGFGTQDEEGKERLIEAITAIQENFKKIIVITHLDDLKEAFPARIEVTKERGIGSVATVI
;
A
#
# COMPACT_ATOMS: atom_id res chain seq x y z
N MET A 1 20.03 39.26 65.11
CA MET A 1 21.29 40.05 65.06
C MET A 1 21.20 41.29 65.94
N SER A 2 22.35 41.89 66.28
CA SER A 2 22.47 43.03 67.21
C SER A 2 22.39 44.41 66.53
N TYR A 3 22.56 44.46 65.21
CA TYR A 3 22.37 45.67 64.39
C TYR A 3 20.88 45.92 64.12
N LYS A 4 20.50 47.20 64.08
CA LYS A 4 19.19 47.67 63.58
C LYS A 4 19.40 48.41 62.26
N GLU A 5 18.81 49.58 62.07
CA GLU A 5 19.08 50.46 60.94
C GLU A 5 20.45 51.13 61.12
N MET A 6 21.36 50.92 60.17
CA MET A 6 22.63 51.64 60.12
C MET A 6 22.37 53.01 59.47
N ALA A 7 22.67 54.09 60.20
CA ALA A 7 22.44 55.45 59.72
C ALA A 7 23.32 55.78 58.49
N GLU A 8 24.52 55.21 58.41
CA GLU A 8 25.42 55.32 57.25
C GLU A 8 25.94 53.93 56.84
N PRO A 9 26.10 53.66 55.53
CA PRO A 9 26.70 52.41 55.06
C PRO A 9 28.17 52.27 55.51
N LEU A 10 28.50 51.12 56.10
CA LEU A 10 29.89 50.80 56.45
C LEU A 10 30.71 50.55 55.18
N SER A 11 31.67 51.44 54.88
CA SER A 11 32.54 51.32 53.71
C SER A 11 33.85 50.61 54.03
N PHE A 12 34.16 49.57 53.26
CA PHE A 12 35.44 48.84 53.34
C PHE A 12 36.46 49.32 52.30
N THR A 13 36.15 50.34 51.50
CA THR A 13 36.94 50.73 50.31
C THR A 13 38.36 51.19 50.65
N SER A 14 38.54 51.93 51.75
CA SER A 14 39.84 52.44 52.22
C SER A 14 40.62 51.43 53.07
N ILE A 15 40.09 50.23 53.29
CA ILE A 15 40.66 49.23 54.18
C ILE A 15 41.38 48.15 53.37
N HIS A 16 42.69 48.02 53.55
CA HIS A 16 43.44 46.84 53.12
C HIS A 16 43.51 45.82 54.25
N THR A 17 44.16 46.13 55.36
CA THR A 17 44.19 45.30 56.57
C THR A 17 43.54 46.05 57.73
N ALA A 18 42.53 45.48 58.38
CA ALA A 18 41.89 46.09 59.54
C ALA A 18 41.60 45.11 60.67
N VAL A 19 41.56 45.65 61.88
CA VAL A 19 41.10 44.94 63.07
C VAL A 19 39.65 45.32 63.40
N LEU A 20 38.76 44.33 63.42
CA LEU A 20 37.39 44.46 63.92
C LEU A 20 37.38 44.21 65.43
N SER A 21 37.21 45.28 66.20
CA SER A 21 37.40 45.29 67.65
C SER A 21 36.16 45.78 68.38
N GLY A 22 35.97 45.31 69.61
CA GLY A 22 34.84 45.67 70.46
C GLY A 22 34.60 44.61 71.52
N PRO A 23 33.86 44.92 72.61
CA PRO A 23 33.63 43.95 73.67
C PRO A 23 32.82 42.75 73.17
N ASN A 24 32.92 41.62 73.87
CA ASN A 24 32.15 40.41 73.51
C ASN A 24 30.64 40.67 73.55
N GLY A 25 29.90 40.06 72.62
CA GLY A 25 28.46 40.25 72.49
C GLY A 25 28.00 41.60 71.88
N HIS A 26 28.93 42.43 71.38
CA HIS A 26 28.60 43.72 70.74
C HIS A 26 28.29 43.62 69.25
N GLY A 27 28.38 42.44 68.64
CA GLY A 27 27.96 42.23 67.25
C GLY A 27 29.07 42.18 66.20
N LYS A 28 30.35 42.05 66.60
CA LYS A 28 31.49 41.88 65.67
C LYS A 28 31.22 40.77 64.64
N SER A 29 30.96 39.58 65.15
CA SER A 29 30.57 38.37 64.43
C SER A 29 29.31 38.54 63.56
N SER A 30 28.29 39.24 64.07
CA SER A 30 27.04 39.46 63.36
C SER A 30 27.19 40.31 62.09
N LEU A 31 28.25 41.14 62.00
CA LEU A 31 28.53 41.96 60.82
C LEU A 31 28.93 41.09 59.63
N LEU A 32 29.78 40.08 59.85
CA LEU A 32 30.20 39.16 58.81
C LEU A 32 29.12 38.13 58.49
N ASP A 33 28.37 37.70 59.50
CA ASP A 33 27.20 36.83 59.28
C ASP A 33 26.17 37.51 58.36
N ALA A 34 26.06 38.84 58.40
CA ALA A 34 25.22 39.58 57.46
C ALA A 34 25.76 39.49 56.03
N VAL A 35 27.08 39.56 55.83
CA VAL A 35 27.70 39.39 54.51
C VAL A 35 27.48 37.98 53.97
N THR A 36 27.78 36.94 54.76
CA THR A 36 27.58 35.55 54.30
C THR A 36 26.12 35.24 54.04
N TRP A 37 25.21 35.79 54.85
CA TRP A 37 23.77 35.63 54.65
C TRP A 37 23.30 36.35 53.39
N ALA A 38 23.80 37.54 53.08
CA ALA A 38 23.46 38.24 51.85
C ALA A 38 23.83 37.38 50.62
N LEU A 39 25.08 36.89 50.56
CA LEU A 39 25.60 36.13 49.42
C LEU A 39 24.96 34.74 49.27
N TRP A 40 24.93 33.92 50.33
CA TRP A 40 24.52 32.51 50.25
C TRP A 40 23.22 32.14 50.98
N GLY A 41 22.59 33.10 51.65
CA GLY A 41 21.43 32.83 52.51
C GLY A 41 21.77 32.04 53.78
N GLN A 42 23.07 31.87 54.07
CA GLN A 42 23.60 31.06 55.16
C GLN A 42 24.49 31.90 56.09
N ALA A 43 24.45 31.58 57.38
CA ALA A 43 25.21 32.26 58.43
C ALA A 43 25.31 31.37 59.67
N ARG A 44 25.99 31.83 60.72
CA ARG A 44 25.95 31.14 62.02
C ARG A 44 24.51 30.94 62.49
N GLY A 45 24.16 29.69 62.78
CA GLY A 45 22.81 29.31 63.20
C GLY A 45 21.80 29.18 62.06
N VAL A 46 22.20 29.37 60.80
CA VAL A 46 21.35 29.22 59.62
C VAL A 46 21.89 28.15 58.68
N ASP A 47 21.14 27.06 58.48
CA ASP A 47 21.55 25.95 57.60
C ASP A 47 21.20 26.18 56.12
N LYS A 48 21.70 25.33 55.22
CA LYS A 48 21.40 25.36 53.76
C LYS A 48 19.89 25.35 53.44
N ARG A 49 19.04 24.87 54.37
CA ARG A 49 17.57 24.82 54.23
C ARG A 49 16.88 26.09 54.73
N GLY A 50 17.63 27.06 55.25
CA GLY A 50 17.12 28.32 55.80
C GLY A 50 16.56 28.21 57.22
N THR A 51 16.83 27.11 57.93
CA THR A 51 16.41 26.90 59.32
C THR A 51 17.14 27.90 60.22
N GLY A 52 16.44 28.64 61.09
CA GLY A 52 17.05 29.67 61.95
C GLY A 52 17.14 31.07 61.33
N THR A 53 16.67 31.27 60.08
CA THR A 53 16.72 32.59 59.42
C THR A 53 15.96 33.67 60.21
N ASP A 54 14.87 33.32 60.89
CA ASP A 54 14.07 34.27 61.67
C ASP A 54 14.79 34.76 62.95
N ASP A 55 15.81 34.02 63.41
CA ASP A 55 16.66 34.37 64.55
C ASP A 55 17.69 35.46 64.19
N LEU A 56 17.94 35.66 62.89
CA LEU A 56 18.77 36.77 62.42
C LEU A 56 18.07 38.12 62.57
N ILE A 57 16.74 38.16 62.58
CA ILE A 57 15.97 39.41 62.76
C ILE A 57 16.16 39.91 64.19
N HIS A 58 16.50 41.20 64.34
CA HIS A 58 16.64 41.82 65.66
C HIS A 58 15.36 41.61 66.49
N HIS A 59 15.49 41.23 67.76
CA HIS A 59 14.36 40.80 68.61
C HIS A 59 13.21 41.82 68.76
N LYS A 60 13.48 43.11 68.52
CA LYS A 60 12.49 44.21 68.54
C LYS A 60 11.94 44.60 67.15
N GLU A 61 12.38 43.94 66.09
CA GLU A 61 12.01 44.24 64.70
C GLU A 61 11.24 43.08 64.07
N ALA A 62 10.46 43.38 63.03
CA ALA A 62 9.71 42.38 62.25
C ALA A 62 10.33 42.10 60.88
N HIS A 63 11.33 42.88 60.47
CA HIS A 63 11.98 42.81 59.17
C HIS A 63 13.50 42.96 59.32
N MET A 64 14.24 42.33 58.40
CA MET A 64 15.68 42.48 58.25
C MET A 64 15.99 42.59 56.76
N GLN A 65 16.91 43.48 56.41
CA GLN A 65 17.48 43.59 55.08
C GLN A 65 18.98 43.73 55.20
N VAL A 66 19.72 43.02 54.36
CA VAL A 66 21.14 43.25 54.15
C VAL A 66 21.33 43.63 52.70
N GLU A 67 22.00 44.76 52.54
CA GLU A 67 22.47 45.24 51.25
C GLU A 67 24.00 45.16 51.25
N PHE A 68 24.55 44.39 50.32
CA PHE A 68 25.99 44.17 50.22
C PHE A 68 26.45 44.47 48.80
N SER A 69 27.41 45.38 48.68
CA SER A 69 28.04 45.72 47.40
C SER A 69 29.50 45.29 47.43
N PHE A 70 29.95 44.60 46.39
CA PHE A 70 31.31 44.08 46.28
C PHE A 70 31.85 44.24 44.86
N GLU A 71 33.17 44.17 44.72
CA GLU A 71 33.86 44.19 43.44
C GLU A 71 34.47 42.81 43.17
N LEU A 72 34.32 42.31 41.95
CA LEU A 72 34.89 41.05 41.50
C LEU A 72 35.36 41.20 40.04
N GLU A 73 36.61 40.85 39.75
CA GLU A 73 37.22 40.95 38.40
C GLU A 73 37.06 42.35 37.75
N GLY A 74 37.07 43.42 38.56
CA GLY A 74 36.93 44.81 38.10
C GLY A 74 35.49 45.28 37.88
N GLN A 75 34.51 44.44 38.19
CA GLN A 75 33.09 44.76 38.07
C GLN A 75 32.43 44.85 39.45
N ARG A 76 31.56 45.85 39.64
CA ARG A 76 30.80 46.00 40.89
C ARG A 76 29.47 45.27 40.84
N TYR A 77 29.14 44.59 41.92
CA TYR A 77 27.90 43.84 42.11
C TYR A 77 27.21 44.31 43.38
N ARG A 78 25.88 44.19 43.42
CA ARG A 78 25.07 44.47 44.60
C ARG A 78 24.05 43.36 44.81
N VAL A 79 24.02 42.84 46.02
CA VAL A 79 23.08 41.82 46.49
C VAL A 79 22.22 42.44 47.59
N ILE A 80 20.90 42.32 47.45
CA ILE A 80 19.94 42.75 48.46
C ILE A 80 19.14 41.52 48.89
N ARG A 81 19.26 41.14 50.16
CA ARG A 81 18.49 40.05 50.73
C ARG A 81 17.64 40.57 51.89
N SER A 82 16.36 40.22 51.89
CA SER A 82 15.44 40.62 52.97
C SER A 82 14.62 39.45 53.48
N ARG A 83 14.28 39.51 54.78
CA ARG A 83 13.44 38.56 55.49
C ARG A 83 12.42 39.29 56.37
N SER A 84 11.18 38.84 56.35
CA SER A 84 10.09 39.35 57.18
C SER A 84 9.38 38.22 57.92
N ARG A 85 9.05 38.44 59.21
CA ARG A 85 8.24 37.52 60.02
C ARG A 85 6.75 37.54 59.64
N LYS A 86 6.32 38.39 58.71
CA LYS A 86 4.91 38.45 58.28
C LYS A 86 4.54 37.18 57.50
N GLY A 87 3.55 36.43 57.99
CA GLY A 87 3.01 35.20 57.37
C GLY A 87 3.35 33.92 58.15
N LYS A 88 2.73 32.78 57.84
CA LYS A 88 2.94 31.50 58.54
C LYS A 88 4.37 30.93 58.41
N THR A 89 5.11 31.29 57.36
CA THR A 89 6.46 30.79 57.05
C THR A 89 7.49 31.92 56.83
N GLY A 90 7.11 33.18 57.06
CA GLY A 90 7.88 34.37 56.71
C GLY A 90 8.03 34.60 55.20
N VAL A 91 8.42 35.81 54.80
CA VAL A 91 8.66 36.19 53.39
C VAL A 91 10.13 36.52 53.20
N SER A 92 10.76 35.92 52.18
CA SER A 92 12.15 36.19 51.78
C SER A 92 12.19 36.82 50.39
N LYS A 93 13.10 37.77 50.16
CA LYS A 93 13.41 38.31 48.83
C LYS A 93 14.92 38.33 48.61
N LEU A 94 15.33 38.13 47.36
CA LEU A 94 16.71 38.18 46.93
C LEU A 94 16.78 38.92 45.59
N GLU A 95 17.62 39.95 45.53
CA GLU A 95 17.90 40.72 44.33
C GLU A 95 19.41 40.71 44.10
N PHE A 96 19.82 40.55 42.84
CA PHE A 96 21.22 40.57 42.42
C PHE A 96 21.36 41.46 41.20
N GLN A 97 22.34 42.37 41.20
CA GLN A 97 22.55 43.32 40.11
C GLN A 97 24.03 43.62 39.90
N ILE A 98 24.36 43.97 38.66
CA ILE A 98 25.68 44.47 38.25
C ILE A 98 25.62 46.00 38.13
N GLN A 99 26.52 46.68 38.82
CA GLN A 99 26.70 48.13 38.82
C GLN A 99 27.78 48.50 37.81
N GLY A 100 27.45 49.32 36.81
CA GLY A 100 28.40 49.92 35.86
C GLY A 100 28.22 51.44 35.79
N ASP A 101 28.88 52.10 34.83
CA ASP A 101 28.83 53.57 34.64
C ASP A 101 27.46 54.11 34.17
N GLY A 102 26.39 53.30 34.28
CA GLY A 102 25.02 53.59 33.86
C GLY A 102 23.97 52.93 34.76
N VAL A 103 22.79 52.59 34.20
CA VAL A 103 21.69 51.98 34.97
C VAL A 103 22.09 50.57 35.45
N PRO A 104 21.88 50.22 36.73
CA PRO A 104 22.15 48.87 37.24
C PRO A 104 21.38 47.82 36.43
N ARG A 105 22.08 46.78 35.97
CA ARG A 105 21.44 45.66 35.26
C ARG A 105 21.09 44.56 36.26
N ALA A 106 19.83 44.14 36.28
CA ALA A 106 19.39 43.03 37.12
C ALA A 106 19.96 41.70 36.61
N LEU A 107 20.50 40.91 37.53
CA LEU A 107 20.88 39.51 37.39
C LEU A 107 19.96 38.59 38.24
N THR A 108 18.90 39.16 38.82
CA THR A 108 17.86 38.45 39.57
C THR A 108 17.09 37.52 38.63
N GLY A 109 17.02 36.24 38.97
CA GLY A 109 16.20 35.26 38.27
C GLY A 109 14.75 35.23 38.77
N GLU A 110 13.92 34.41 38.14
CA GLU A 110 12.49 34.30 38.47
C GLU A 110 12.21 33.78 39.88
N THR A 111 13.16 33.03 40.44
CA THR A 111 13.08 32.47 41.79
C THR A 111 14.34 32.77 42.60
N ILE A 112 14.23 32.68 43.93
CA ILE A 112 15.38 32.78 44.83
C ILE A 112 16.44 31.72 44.50
N ALA A 113 16.03 30.50 44.10
CA ALA A 113 16.95 29.42 43.77
C ALA A 113 17.77 29.71 42.50
N VAL A 114 17.12 30.21 41.44
CA VAL A 114 17.82 30.62 40.21
C VAL A 114 18.75 31.80 40.48
N THR A 115 18.30 32.78 41.26
CA THR A 115 19.12 33.92 41.66
C THR A 115 20.32 33.48 42.52
N GLN A 116 20.12 32.52 43.43
CA GLN A 116 21.20 31.95 44.23
C GLN A 116 22.24 31.24 43.35
N ALA A 117 21.80 30.41 42.40
CA ALA A 117 22.69 29.74 41.46
C ALA A 117 23.48 30.74 40.58
N ALA A 118 22.87 31.87 40.22
CA ALA A 118 23.56 32.95 39.51
C ALA A 118 24.63 33.63 40.38
N ILE A 119 24.36 33.84 41.67
CA ILE A 119 25.36 34.33 42.64
C ILE A 119 26.49 33.31 42.79
N ASP A 120 26.18 32.04 43.03
CA ASP A 120 27.17 30.97 43.22
C ASP A 120 28.06 30.80 41.98
N LYS A 121 27.49 30.88 40.77
CA LYS A 121 28.22 30.85 39.50
C LYS A 121 29.08 32.10 39.30
N THR A 122 28.63 33.27 39.74
CA THR A 122 29.38 34.52 39.64
C THR A 122 30.57 34.53 40.60
N LEU A 123 30.35 34.11 41.85
CA LEU A 123 31.41 33.97 42.87
C LEU A 123 32.34 32.77 42.59
N ARG A 124 31.88 31.81 41.77
CA ARG A 124 32.54 30.50 41.52
C ARG A 124 32.83 29.74 42.82
N MET A 125 32.01 29.98 43.85
CA MET A 125 32.26 29.52 45.21
C MET A 125 30.94 29.41 45.97
N ASP A 126 30.73 28.25 46.60
CA ASP A 126 29.61 28.04 47.51
C ASP A 126 29.97 28.47 48.95
N TYR A 127 28.95 28.50 49.82
CA TYR A 127 29.15 28.89 51.22
C TYR A 127 30.17 28.00 51.93
N GLU A 128 30.13 26.68 51.72
CA GLU A 128 31.06 25.77 52.39
C GLU A 128 32.49 26.03 51.94
N THR A 129 32.72 26.24 50.64
CA THR A 129 34.03 26.59 50.10
C THR A 129 34.52 27.91 50.67
N PHE A 130 33.67 28.94 50.75
CA PHE A 130 34.03 30.25 51.34
C PHE A 130 34.38 30.15 52.83
N ILE A 131 33.57 29.43 53.62
CA ILE A 131 33.88 29.19 55.03
C ILE A 131 35.15 28.37 55.17
N ASN A 132 35.38 27.35 54.33
CA ASN A 132 36.53 26.47 54.45
C ASN A 132 37.84 27.10 53.96
N SER A 133 37.80 28.12 53.12
CA SER A 133 38.98 28.81 52.57
C SER A 133 39.18 30.21 53.19
N ALA A 134 38.24 31.12 52.95
CA ALA A 134 38.35 32.56 53.19
C ALA A 134 38.06 33.03 54.63
N PHE A 135 37.25 32.26 55.37
CA PHE A 135 36.74 32.69 56.67
C PHE A 135 37.15 31.75 57.80
N ILE A 136 38.11 32.17 58.60
CA ILE A 136 38.57 31.44 59.79
C ILE A 136 37.64 31.76 60.94
N MET A 137 36.63 30.93 61.17
CA MET A 137 35.65 31.12 62.24
C MET A 137 36.15 30.60 63.60
N GLN A 138 35.78 31.30 64.68
CA GLN A 138 36.01 30.87 66.06
C GLN A 138 35.40 29.48 66.34
N GLY A 139 36.20 28.55 66.87
CA GLY A 139 35.77 27.17 67.19
C GLY A 139 35.51 26.27 65.97
N LYS A 140 35.85 26.75 64.77
CA LYS A 140 35.67 26.09 63.46
C LYS A 140 36.93 26.23 62.58
N ALA A 141 38.08 26.39 63.24
CA ALA A 141 39.38 26.48 62.57
C ALA A 141 39.79 25.14 61.95
N ASP A 142 39.29 24.03 62.49
CA ASP A 142 39.66 22.65 62.20
C ASP A 142 38.79 21.96 61.14
N ILE A 143 37.80 22.63 60.52
CA ILE A 143 36.79 21.96 59.66
C ILE A 143 37.43 21.10 58.54
N PHE A 144 38.45 21.61 57.84
CA PHE A 144 39.14 20.84 56.81
C PHE A 144 39.95 19.68 57.40
N MET A 145 40.61 19.93 58.54
CA MET A 145 41.51 18.98 59.19
C MET A 145 40.77 17.85 59.94
N ALA A 146 39.57 18.13 60.44
CA ALA A 146 38.70 17.22 61.14
C ALA A 146 37.89 16.31 60.20
N LYS A 147 37.81 16.64 58.91
CA LYS A 147 37.11 15.81 57.90
C LYS A 147 37.87 14.53 57.59
N SER A 148 37.14 13.50 57.17
CA SER A 148 37.73 12.26 56.67
C SER A 148 38.51 12.50 55.36
N ALA A 149 39.42 11.57 55.01
CA ALA A 149 40.19 11.66 53.77
C ALA A 149 39.32 11.80 52.50
N ASN A 150 38.18 11.09 52.44
CA ASN A 150 37.25 11.20 51.32
C ASN A 150 36.59 12.58 51.26
N GLU A 151 36.10 13.10 52.39
CA GLU A 151 35.47 14.42 52.46
C GLU A 151 36.47 15.55 52.12
N ARG A 152 37.73 15.43 52.54
CA ARG A 152 38.78 16.39 52.15
C ARG A 152 39.06 16.35 50.64
N LYS A 153 39.07 15.14 50.06
CA LYS A 153 39.23 14.96 48.61
C LYS A 153 38.04 15.56 47.85
N GLU A 154 36.81 15.38 48.33
CA GLU A 154 35.62 16.01 47.76
C GLU A 154 35.71 17.53 47.81
N ILE A 155 36.12 18.10 48.95
CA ILE A 155 36.35 19.54 49.08
C ILE A 155 37.43 20.02 48.10
N LEU A 156 38.55 19.31 47.97
CA LEU A 156 39.58 19.64 46.98
C LEU A 156 39.05 19.54 45.55
N SER A 157 38.22 18.55 45.22
CA SER A 157 37.58 18.43 43.90
C SER A 157 36.65 19.59 43.61
N GLU A 158 35.87 20.04 44.59
CA GLU A 158 34.99 21.22 44.48
C GLU A 158 35.80 22.50 44.29
N ILE A 159 36.83 22.69 45.12
CA ILE A 159 37.82 23.78 45.04
C ILE A 159 38.48 23.83 43.65
N LEU A 160 38.84 22.67 43.10
CA LEU A 160 39.48 22.55 41.79
C LEU A 160 38.51 22.62 40.61
N GLY A 161 37.20 22.75 40.85
CA GLY A 161 36.18 22.82 39.81
C GLY A 161 36.06 21.55 38.98
N LEU A 162 36.29 20.38 39.57
CA LEU A 162 36.34 19.10 38.84
C LEU A 162 34.97 18.53 38.47
N SER A 163 33.87 19.18 38.87
CA SER A 163 32.50 18.77 38.56
C SER A 163 32.21 18.68 37.05
N LEU A 164 32.88 19.48 36.23
CA LEU A 164 32.80 19.39 34.77
C LEU A 164 33.18 18.00 34.25
N TYR A 165 34.18 17.36 34.86
CA TYR A 165 34.62 16.02 34.45
C TYR A 165 33.60 14.95 34.83
N ASP A 166 32.87 15.12 35.94
CA ASP A 166 31.77 14.23 36.31
C ASP A 166 30.62 14.31 35.27
N GLU A 167 30.31 15.51 34.77
CA GLU A 167 29.34 15.70 33.69
C GLU A 167 29.79 15.05 32.38
N LEU A 168 31.06 15.24 32.00
CA LEU A 168 31.64 14.63 30.80
C LEU A 168 31.71 13.10 30.89
N GLU A 169 32.01 12.55 32.07
CA GLU A 169 31.95 11.10 32.33
C GLU A 169 30.53 10.57 32.14
N ALA A 170 29.52 11.27 32.70
CA ALA A 170 28.12 10.88 32.56
C ALA A 170 27.68 10.88 31.08
N LEU A 171 28.03 11.93 30.34
CA LEU A 171 27.73 12.05 28.91
C LEU A 171 28.40 10.94 28.09
N ALA A 172 29.67 10.64 28.36
CA ALA A 172 30.40 9.55 27.70
C ALA A 172 29.75 8.18 27.98
N LYS A 173 29.33 7.92 29.22
CA LYS A 173 28.62 6.67 29.59
C LYS A 173 27.27 6.55 28.88
N GLU A 174 26.52 7.66 28.76
CA GLU A 174 25.26 7.70 28.03
C GLU A 174 25.48 7.38 26.55
N LYS A 175 26.42 8.07 25.89
CA LYS A 175 26.77 7.81 24.49
C LYS A 175 27.24 6.39 24.25
N ARG A 176 28.06 5.83 25.15
CA ARG A 176 28.46 4.42 25.12
C ARG A 176 27.24 3.48 25.19
N ARG A 177 26.25 3.79 26.03
CA ARG A 177 25.02 2.99 26.17
C ARG A 177 24.19 3.03 24.88
N GLU A 178 24.03 4.21 24.28
CA GLU A 178 23.34 4.37 22.98
C GLU A 178 24.00 3.50 21.89
N GLN A 179 25.32 3.56 21.78
CA GLN A 179 26.06 2.78 20.77
C GLN A 179 26.00 1.27 21.01
N ASN A 180 26.01 0.83 22.27
CA ASN A 180 25.81 -0.58 22.61
C ASN A 180 24.42 -1.09 22.24
N GLU A 181 23.37 -0.28 22.44
CA GLU A 181 22.03 -0.66 22.00
C GLU A 181 21.95 -0.71 20.46
N ARG A 182 22.57 0.26 19.78
CA ARG A 182 22.69 0.24 18.32
C ARG A 182 23.40 -1.02 17.81
N LEU A 183 24.51 -1.40 18.44
CA LEU A 183 25.24 -2.64 18.13
C LEU A 183 24.35 -3.88 18.30
N ARG A 184 23.61 -3.97 19.41
CA ARG A 184 22.70 -5.10 19.68
C ARG A 184 21.63 -5.24 18.61
N ILE A 185 21.05 -4.12 18.17
CA ILE A 185 20.04 -4.10 17.10
C ILE A 185 20.66 -4.56 15.77
N ILE A 186 21.85 -4.04 15.42
CA ILE A 186 22.56 -4.42 14.20
C ILE A 186 22.90 -5.92 14.23
N ASP A 187 23.43 -6.43 15.33
CA ASP A 187 23.79 -7.84 15.51
C ASP A 187 22.56 -8.75 15.34
N THR A 188 21.42 -8.37 15.92
CA THR A 188 20.16 -9.11 15.79
C THR A 188 19.70 -9.16 14.33
N LYS A 189 19.79 -8.04 13.60
CA LYS A 189 19.45 -7.97 12.16
C LYS A 189 20.39 -8.84 11.32
N ILE A 190 21.70 -8.76 11.57
CA ILE A 190 22.70 -9.58 10.87
C ILE A 190 22.43 -11.05 11.09
N ALA A 191 22.12 -11.48 12.32
CA ALA A 191 21.82 -12.87 12.64
C ALA A 191 20.56 -13.39 11.91
N SER A 192 19.48 -12.61 11.89
CA SER A 192 18.26 -12.95 11.15
C SER A 192 18.52 -13.09 9.64
N ILE A 193 19.28 -12.15 9.06
CA ILE A 193 19.66 -12.22 7.64
C ILE A 193 20.53 -13.45 7.38
N GLN A 194 21.48 -13.77 8.27
CA GLN A 194 22.35 -14.93 8.14
C GLN A 194 21.53 -16.24 8.06
N GLN A 195 20.52 -16.39 8.92
CA GLN A 195 19.65 -17.57 8.93
C GLN A 195 18.92 -17.75 7.59
N GLU A 196 18.40 -16.67 6.99
CA GLU A 196 17.74 -16.76 5.68
C GLU A 196 18.73 -17.13 4.56
N LEU A 197 19.97 -16.64 4.64
CA LEU A 197 21.02 -16.96 3.66
C LEU A 197 21.48 -18.42 3.72
N GLU A 198 21.28 -19.13 4.82
CA GLU A 198 21.60 -20.57 4.94
C GLU A 198 20.71 -21.42 4.02
N PHE A 199 19.52 -20.95 3.65
CA PHE A 199 18.63 -21.65 2.71
C PHE A 199 19.01 -21.46 1.23
N LEU A 200 19.91 -20.52 0.91
CA LEU A 200 20.31 -20.19 -0.46
C LEU A 200 20.78 -21.41 -1.29
N PRO A 201 21.60 -22.34 -0.76
CA PRO A 201 21.99 -23.55 -1.50
C PRO A 201 20.76 -24.40 -1.87
N GLY A 202 19.80 -24.54 -0.95
CA GLY A 202 18.55 -25.26 -1.20
C GLY A 202 17.72 -24.62 -2.32
N TYR A 203 17.60 -23.30 -2.33
CA TYR A 203 16.91 -22.57 -3.40
C TYR A 203 17.61 -22.74 -4.76
N LYS A 204 18.95 -22.75 -4.80
CA LYS A 204 19.71 -23.03 -6.04
C LYS A 204 19.50 -24.44 -6.57
N VAL A 205 19.41 -25.44 -5.69
CA VAL A 205 19.08 -26.82 -6.09
C VAL A 205 17.66 -26.89 -6.63
N ALA A 206 16.68 -26.27 -5.96
CA ALA A 206 15.30 -26.21 -6.42
C ALA A 206 15.16 -25.52 -7.79
N LEU A 207 15.89 -24.42 -8.02
CA LEU A 207 15.91 -23.73 -9.32
C LEU A 207 16.43 -24.65 -10.44
N ARG A 208 17.52 -25.38 -10.19
CA ARG A 208 18.08 -26.33 -11.16
C ARG A 208 17.08 -27.44 -11.49
N ALA A 209 16.51 -28.07 -10.46
CA ALA A 209 15.52 -29.12 -10.63
C ALA A 209 14.30 -28.64 -11.43
N ALA A 210 13.73 -27.48 -11.07
CA ALA A 210 12.59 -26.91 -11.78
C ALA A 210 12.92 -26.50 -13.23
N THR A 211 14.15 -26.05 -13.50
CA THR A 211 14.60 -25.71 -14.86
C THR A 211 14.76 -26.98 -15.71
N GLU A 212 15.27 -28.06 -15.14
CA GLU A 212 15.39 -29.35 -15.82
C GLU A 212 14.01 -29.96 -16.11
N GLU A 213 13.09 -29.95 -15.13
CA GLU A 213 11.69 -30.37 -15.29
C GLU A 213 10.99 -29.57 -16.39
N LEU A 214 11.18 -28.25 -16.42
CA LEU A 214 10.62 -27.38 -17.46
C LEU A 214 11.12 -27.78 -18.85
N GLY A 215 12.43 -28.01 -19.01
CA GLY A 215 13.01 -28.44 -20.28
C GLY A 215 12.45 -29.80 -20.74
N LYS A 216 12.29 -30.75 -19.82
CA LYS A 216 11.66 -32.06 -20.11
C LYS A 216 10.20 -31.91 -20.53
N ALA A 217 9.44 -31.07 -19.83
CA ALA A 217 8.03 -30.83 -20.16
C ALA A 217 7.87 -30.17 -21.53
N GLN A 218 8.71 -29.18 -21.85
CA GLN A 218 8.69 -28.50 -23.14
C GLN A 218 9.03 -29.43 -24.30
N ALA A 219 10.05 -30.27 -24.16
CA ALA A 219 10.38 -31.27 -25.17
C ALA A 219 9.23 -32.27 -25.38
N ALA A 220 8.59 -32.72 -24.29
CA ALA A 220 7.44 -33.63 -24.37
C ALA A 220 6.20 -32.97 -25.01
N ILE A 221 5.98 -31.67 -24.77
CA ILE A 221 4.91 -30.90 -25.44
C ILE A 221 5.16 -30.85 -26.94
N GLU A 222 6.39 -30.52 -27.35
CA GLU A 222 6.75 -30.44 -28.77
C GLU A 222 6.55 -31.78 -29.50
N GLU A 223 6.92 -32.88 -28.87
CA GLU A 223 6.67 -34.24 -29.39
C GLU A 223 5.17 -34.53 -29.56
N VAL A 224 4.36 -34.24 -28.54
CA VAL A 224 2.91 -34.49 -28.56
C VAL A 224 2.18 -33.56 -29.55
N GLU A 225 2.58 -32.29 -29.65
CA GLU A 225 2.02 -31.36 -30.63
C GLU A 225 2.36 -31.79 -32.06
N GLY A 226 3.58 -32.31 -32.29
CA GLY A 226 3.96 -32.92 -33.57
C GLY A 226 3.08 -34.12 -33.93
N ALA A 227 2.86 -35.04 -32.99
CA ALA A 227 1.97 -36.19 -33.20
C ALA A 227 0.52 -35.76 -33.48
N LEU A 228 0.02 -34.77 -32.73
CA LEU A 228 -1.32 -34.22 -32.92
C LEU A 228 -1.50 -33.58 -34.29
N ALA A 229 -0.49 -32.85 -34.79
CA ALA A 229 -0.50 -32.27 -36.13
C ALA A 229 -0.66 -33.34 -37.21
N VAL A 230 0.11 -34.44 -37.12
CA VAL A 230 0.00 -35.59 -38.03
C VAL A 230 -1.39 -36.21 -37.96
N PHE A 231 -1.97 -36.38 -36.77
CA PHE A 231 -3.32 -36.93 -36.66
C PHE A 231 -4.40 -35.99 -37.21
N ARG A 232 -4.26 -34.68 -37.03
CA ARG A 232 -5.17 -33.69 -37.62
C ARG A 232 -5.11 -33.70 -39.14
N GLU A 233 -3.93 -33.81 -39.73
CA GLU A 233 -3.77 -33.97 -41.18
C GLU A 233 -4.48 -35.24 -41.69
N LYS A 234 -4.27 -36.37 -41.01
CA LYS A 234 -4.99 -37.63 -41.34
C LYS A 234 -6.50 -37.51 -41.19
N LYS A 235 -6.99 -36.74 -40.21
CA LYS A 235 -8.43 -36.47 -40.05
C LYS A 235 -8.99 -35.65 -41.21
N THR A 236 -8.28 -34.62 -41.68
CA THR A 236 -8.70 -33.87 -42.87
C THR A 236 -8.76 -34.76 -44.12
N LEU A 237 -7.80 -35.67 -44.29
CA LEU A 237 -7.81 -36.65 -45.37
C LEU A 237 -9.00 -37.62 -45.25
N PHE A 238 -9.28 -38.11 -44.04
CA PHE A 238 -10.45 -38.94 -43.76
C PHE A 238 -11.74 -38.22 -44.14
N ASP A 239 -11.92 -36.96 -43.71
CA ASP A 239 -13.14 -36.19 -43.97
C ASP A 239 -13.34 -35.95 -45.48
N LEU A 240 -12.27 -35.66 -46.22
CA LEU A 240 -12.30 -35.51 -47.67
C LEU A 240 -12.71 -36.82 -48.38
N LYS A 241 -12.10 -37.95 -47.98
CA LYS A 241 -12.42 -39.27 -48.54
C LYS A 241 -13.86 -39.68 -48.20
N ASN A 242 -14.32 -39.40 -46.99
CA ASN A 242 -15.67 -39.70 -46.56
C ASN A 242 -16.71 -38.87 -47.32
N ALA A 243 -16.46 -37.58 -47.53
CA ALA A 243 -17.33 -36.73 -48.36
C ALA A 243 -17.45 -37.26 -49.80
N ARG A 244 -16.32 -37.70 -50.39
CA ARG A 244 -16.32 -38.30 -51.74
C ARG A 244 -17.05 -39.63 -51.81
N LEU A 245 -16.98 -40.44 -50.76
CA LEU A 245 -17.75 -41.69 -50.67
C LEU A 245 -19.26 -41.41 -50.62
N VAL A 246 -19.68 -40.39 -49.86
CA VAL A 246 -21.08 -39.94 -49.80
C VAL A 246 -21.56 -39.48 -51.18
N GLU A 247 -20.78 -38.64 -51.87
CA GLU A 247 -21.09 -38.18 -53.23
C GLU A 247 -21.28 -39.34 -54.22
N ILE A 248 -20.35 -40.31 -54.23
CA ILE A 248 -20.45 -41.50 -55.09
C ILE A 248 -21.70 -42.32 -54.73
N SER A 249 -22.03 -42.45 -53.45
CA SER A 249 -23.22 -43.19 -53.01
C SER A 249 -24.52 -42.55 -53.47
N GLU A 250 -24.63 -41.22 -53.41
CA GLU A 250 -25.79 -40.46 -53.88
C GLU A 250 -25.93 -40.56 -55.41
N ARG A 251 -24.82 -40.41 -56.15
CA ARG A 251 -24.80 -40.57 -57.61
C ARG A 251 -25.22 -41.98 -58.04
N THR A 252 -24.69 -43.00 -57.36
CA THR A 252 -25.02 -44.41 -57.64
C THR A 252 -26.51 -44.67 -57.40
N GLN A 253 -27.08 -44.10 -56.32
CA GLN A 253 -28.51 -44.24 -56.04
C GLN A 253 -29.38 -43.58 -57.12
N SER A 254 -29.03 -42.36 -57.55
CA SER A 254 -29.74 -41.68 -58.64
C SER A 254 -29.67 -42.45 -59.97
N ALA A 255 -28.51 -43.04 -60.31
CA ALA A 255 -28.37 -43.88 -61.50
C ALA A 255 -29.22 -45.17 -61.41
N LYS A 256 -29.32 -45.79 -60.22
CA LYS A 256 -30.20 -46.94 -59.96
C LYS A 256 -31.67 -46.58 -60.16
N ASP A 257 -32.09 -45.41 -59.69
CA ASP A 257 -33.47 -44.93 -59.87
C ASP A 257 -33.78 -44.67 -61.36
N ASN A 258 -32.85 -44.07 -62.11
CA ASN A 258 -32.98 -43.85 -63.55
C ASN A 258 -33.08 -45.18 -64.34
N ILE A 259 -32.30 -46.20 -63.97
CA ILE A 259 -32.40 -47.53 -64.58
C ILE A 259 -33.76 -48.16 -64.31
N ALA A 260 -34.32 -48.01 -63.10
CA ALA A 260 -35.64 -48.53 -62.78
C ALA A 260 -36.75 -47.88 -63.62
N GLU A 261 -36.60 -46.60 -63.97
CA GLU A 261 -37.49 -45.89 -64.90
C GLU A 261 -37.33 -46.39 -66.34
N LEU A 262 -36.09 -46.50 -66.84
CA LEU A 262 -35.79 -47.06 -68.17
C LEU A 262 -36.30 -48.50 -68.32
N ASP A 263 -36.26 -49.31 -67.27
CA ASP A 263 -36.79 -50.68 -67.27
C ASP A 263 -38.30 -50.73 -67.40
N LYS A 264 -39.03 -49.79 -66.78
CA LYS A 264 -40.48 -49.67 -66.98
C LYS A 264 -40.81 -49.29 -68.43
N GLU A 265 -40.06 -48.36 -69.02
CA GLU A 265 -40.24 -47.94 -70.41
C GLU A 265 -39.93 -49.07 -71.40
N LEU A 266 -38.82 -49.79 -71.22
CA LEU A 266 -38.43 -50.94 -72.04
C LEU A 266 -39.43 -52.10 -71.91
N ALA A 267 -39.98 -52.35 -70.73
CA ALA A 267 -41.02 -53.36 -70.52
C ALA A 267 -42.31 -53.02 -71.27
N SER A 268 -42.73 -51.75 -71.24
CA SER A 268 -43.92 -51.27 -71.96
C SER A 268 -43.74 -51.38 -73.48
N LEU A 269 -42.58 -50.94 -74.00
CA LEU A 269 -42.27 -50.99 -75.44
C LEU A 269 -42.09 -52.42 -75.96
N SER A 270 -41.45 -53.32 -75.20
CA SER A 270 -41.31 -54.74 -75.58
C SER A 270 -42.65 -55.48 -75.59
N ALA A 271 -43.55 -55.19 -74.64
CA ALA A 271 -44.92 -55.69 -74.66
C ALA A 271 -45.74 -55.16 -75.86
N SER A 272 -45.47 -53.93 -76.31
CA SER A 272 -46.05 -53.38 -77.54
C SER A 272 -45.53 -54.10 -78.79
N ALA A 273 -44.21 -54.30 -78.89
CA ALA A 273 -43.57 -54.97 -80.03
C ALA A 273 -43.97 -56.44 -80.16
N SER A 274 -44.12 -57.17 -79.04
CA SER A 274 -44.58 -58.57 -79.03
C SER A 274 -46.02 -58.72 -79.55
N ARG A 275 -46.92 -57.81 -79.15
CA ARG A 275 -48.30 -57.77 -79.66
C ARG A 275 -48.37 -57.51 -81.17
N ALA A 276 -47.52 -56.62 -81.69
CA ALA A 276 -47.42 -56.35 -83.12
C ALA A 276 -46.84 -57.55 -83.90
N ARG A 277 -45.87 -58.30 -83.34
CA ARG A 277 -45.27 -59.49 -83.96
C ARG A 277 -46.29 -60.61 -84.20
N ALA A 278 -47.16 -60.85 -83.21
CA ALA A 278 -48.19 -61.90 -83.29
C ALA A 278 -49.25 -61.67 -84.39
N ILE A 279 -49.41 -60.43 -84.86
CA ILE A 279 -50.33 -60.07 -85.96
C ILE A 279 -49.66 -60.33 -87.31
N VAL A 280 -48.36 -60.06 -87.44
CA VAL A 280 -47.59 -60.26 -88.67
C VAL A 280 -47.46 -61.74 -89.05
N ASP A 281 -47.37 -62.64 -88.07
CA ASP A 281 -47.23 -64.08 -88.33
C ASP A 281 -48.47 -64.74 -88.99
N LYS A 282 -49.59 -64.01 -89.15
CA LYS A 282 -50.84 -64.48 -89.79
C LYS A 282 -51.06 -63.96 -91.22
N GLU A 283 -50.06 -63.31 -91.83
CA GLU A 283 -50.12 -62.62 -93.13
C GLU A 283 -50.75 -63.43 -94.27
N ALA A 284 -50.33 -64.68 -94.46
CA ALA A 284 -50.79 -65.53 -95.58
C ALA A 284 -52.29 -65.89 -95.53
N ALA A 285 -52.91 -65.92 -94.34
CA ALA A 285 -54.32 -66.24 -94.18
C ALA A 285 -55.24 -65.02 -94.40
N ILE A 286 -54.72 -63.82 -94.14
CA ILE A 286 -55.46 -62.55 -94.23
C ILE A 286 -55.62 -62.10 -95.70
N ASP A 287 -54.64 -62.40 -96.55
CA ASP A 287 -54.66 -62.01 -97.97
C ASP A 287 -55.66 -62.79 -98.83
N ALA A 288 -55.94 -64.05 -98.49
CA ALA A 288 -56.88 -64.89 -99.23
C ALA A 288 -58.36 -64.50 -98.99
N GLY A 289 -58.70 -64.00 -97.81
CA GLY A 289 -60.06 -63.55 -97.47
C GLY A 289 -60.43 -62.20 -98.08
N TYR A 290 -59.45 -61.34 -98.34
CA TYR A 290 -59.65 -59.99 -98.88
C TYR A 290 -60.06 -59.98 -100.36
N ALA A 291 -59.57 -60.94 -101.17
CA ALA A 291 -59.91 -61.04 -102.60
C ALA A 291 -61.41 -61.32 -102.86
N LYS A 292 -62.09 -62.02 -101.95
CA LYS A 292 -63.51 -62.41 -102.07
C LYS A 292 -64.49 -61.30 -101.64
N LEU A 293 -63.99 -60.30 -100.91
CA LEU A 293 -64.73 -59.13 -100.45
C LEU A 293 -64.95 -58.09 -101.58
N ILE A 294 -64.01 -58.00 -102.53
CA ILE A 294 -64.02 -56.99 -103.61
C ILE A 294 -65.19 -57.20 -104.58
N GLU A 295 -65.61 -58.45 -104.82
CA GLU A 295 -66.68 -58.79 -105.78
C GLU A 295 -68.09 -58.45 -105.26
N LEU A 296 -68.31 -58.54 -103.94
CA LEU A 296 -69.59 -58.23 -103.29
C LEU A 296 -69.80 -56.72 -103.03
N ARG A 297 -68.71 -55.92 -103.04
CA ARG A 297 -68.73 -54.46 -102.82
C ARG A 297 -69.38 -53.67 -103.95
N GLN A 298 -69.22 -54.08 -105.20
CA GLN A 298 -69.79 -53.36 -106.36
C GLN A 298 -71.32 -53.32 -106.35
N LYS A 299 -71.99 -54.22 -105.61
CA LYS A 299 -73.46 -54.25 -105.45
C LYS A 299 -73.99 -53.47 -104.25
N ASP A 300 -73.17 -53.13 -103.26
CA ASP A 300 -73.56 -52.34 -102.08
C ASP A 300 -73.45 -50.83 -102.34
N GLU A 301 -72.59 -50.44 -103.28
CA GLU A 301 -72.25 -49.04 -103.56
C GLU A 301 -73.41 -48.23 -104.16
N GLU A 302 -74.33 -48.89 -104.89
CA GLU A 302 -75.54 -48.24 -105.43
C GLU A 302 -76.60 -47.93 -104.34
N LEU A 303 -76.66 -48.72 -103.26
CA LEU A 303 -77.62 -48.53 -102.16
C LEU A 303 -77.06 -47.65 -101.02
N THR A 304 -75.75 -47.43 -100.99
CA THR A 304 -75.04 -46.64 -99.97
C THR A 304 -75.09 -45.13 -100.21
N GLY A 305 -75.40 -44.68 -101.43
CA GLY A 305 -75.48 -43.25 -101.77
C GLY A 305 -76.49 -42.46 -100.94
N VAL A 306 -77.65 -43.05 -100.64
CA VAL A 306 -78.71 -42.42 -99.83
C VAL A 306 -78.44 -42.54 -98.31
N ALA A 307 -77.59 -43.49 -97.89
CA ALA A 307 -77.18 -43.65 -96.49
C ALA A 307 -76.02 -42.71 -96.08
N ARG A 308 -75.20 -42.25 -97.04
CA ARG A 308 -74.05 -41.35 -96.80
C ARG A 308 -74.47 -39.95 -96.36
N GLU A 309 -75.57 -39.41 -96.86
CA GLU A 309 -76.07 -38.08 -96.43
C GLU A 309 -76.57 -38.08 -94.99
N HIS A 310 -77.15 -39.19 -94.51
CA HIS A 310 -77.54 -39.34 -93.11
C HIS A 310 -76.34 -39.45 -92.15
N ALA A 311 -75.31 -40.24 -92.53
CA ALA A 311 -74.12 -40.45 -91.69
C ALA A 311 -73.17 -39.24 -91.62
N ALA A 312 -73.12 -38.41 -92.68
CA ALA A 312 -72.30 -37.19 -92.71
C ALA A 312 -72.76 -36.15 -91.69
N LEU A 313 -74.06 -36.05 -91.43
CA LEU A 313 -74.64 -35.14 -90.44
C LEU A 313 -74.39 -35.62 -88.99
N GLU A 314 -74.45 -36.93 -88.71
CA GLU A 314 -74.09 -37.48 -87.39
C GLU A 314 -72.61 -37.29 -87.02
N LYS A 315 -71.71 -37.35 -88.01
CA LYS A 315 -70.27 -37.11 -87.78
C LYS A 315 -69.99 -35.68 -87.33
N SER A 316 -70.70 -34.69 -87.88
CA SER A 316 -70.56 -33.28 -87.51
C SER A 316 -71.03 -32.99 -86.08
N VAL A 317 -71.97 -33.77 -85.54
CA VAL A 317 -72.46 -33.67 -84.15
C VAL A 317 -71.39 -34.15 -83.15
N ASN A 318 -70.66 -35.22 -83.47
CA ASN A 318 -69.67 -35.80 -82.57
C ASN A 318 -68.35 -35.02 -82.53
N GLU A 319 -67.94 -34.38 -83.62
CA GLU A 319 -66.71 -33.57 -83.67
C GLU A 319 -66.81 -32.28 -82.85
N ALA A 320 -67.96 -31.61 -82.85
CA ALA A 320 -68.22 -30.42 -82.03
C ALA A 320 -68.17 -30.74 -80.52
N ARG A 321 -68.72 -31.89 -80.10
CA ARG A 321 -68.74 -32.33 -78.69
C ARG A 321 -67.34 -32.63 -78.13
N LEU A 322 -66.44 -33.18 -78.95
CA LEU A 322 -65.09 -33.57 -78.49
C LEU A 322 -64.19 -32.34 -78.20
N LYS A 323 -64.34 -31.27 -78.98
CA LYS A 323 -63.56 -30.03 -78.79
C LYS A 323 -63.97 -29.26 -77.53
N ILE A 324 -65.27 -29.15 -77.28
CA ILE A 324 -65.82 -28.53 -76.07
C ILE A 324 -65.30 -29.23 -74.79
N ALA A 325 -65.22 -30.57 -74.80
CA ALA A 325 -64.70 -31.33 -73.68
C ALA A 325 -63.19 -31.11 -73.40
N LYS A 326 -62.41 -30.77 -74.43
CA LYS A 326 -60.94 -30.59 -74.32
C LYS A 326 -60.56 -29.25 -73.70
N GLU A 327 -61.27 -28.17 -74.05
CA GLU A 327 -61.06 -26.83 -73.46
C GLU A 327 -61.48 -26.78 -71.98
N ARG A 328 -62.52 -27.52 -71.61
CA ARG A 328 -62.99 -27.66 -70.22
C ARG A 328 -61.91 -28.27 -69.30
N SER A 329 -61.24 -29.33 -69.76
CA SER A 329 -60.22 -30.06 -68.97
C SER A 329 -58.95 -29.24 -68.71
N ALA A 330 -58.58 -28.32 -69.61
CA ALA A 330 -57.40 -27.46 -69.44
C ALA A 330 -57.59 -26.44 -68.31
N LEU A 331 -58.78 -25.81 -68.25
CA LEU A 331 -59.14 -24.85 -67.21
C LEU A 331 -59.25 -25.51 -65.82
N GLU A 332 -59.73 -26.76 -65.73
CA GLU A 332 -59.81 -27.53 -64.49
C GLU A 332 -58.42 -27.85 -63.89
N SER A 333 -57.40 -28.08 -64.72
CA SER A 333 -56.03 -28.37 -64.27
C SER A 333 -55.31 -27.14 -63.69
N GLU A 334 -55.54 -25.96 -64.30
CA GLU A 334 -54.94 -24.70 -63.88
C GLU A 334 -55.48 -24.22 -62.52
N ILE A 335 -56.78 -24.41 -62.27
CA ILE A 335 -57.41 -24.17 -60.96
C ILE A 335 -56.78 -25.06 -59.87
N ALA A 336 -56.57 -26.35 -60.14
CA ALA A 336 -56.03 -27.30 -59.16
C ALA A 336 -54.56 -27.05 -58.77
N HIS A 337 -53.78 -26.37 -59.63
CA HIS A 337 -52.42 -25.94 -59.34
C HIS A 337 -52.39 -24.67 -58.45
N LEU A 338 -53.24 -23.69 -58.77
CA LEU A 338 -53.36 -22.45 -58.00
C LEU A 338 -53.92 -22.68 -56.58
N ASP A 339 -54.86 -23.60 -56.41
CA ASP A 339 -55.41 -23.94 -55.08
C ASP A 339 -54.38 -24.60 -54.15
N ARG A 340 -53.51 -25.47 -54.66
CA ARG A 340 -52.44 -26.08 -53.85
C ARG A 340 -51.47 -25.03 -53.31
N ARG A 341 -51.07 -24.08 -54.16
CA ARG A 341 -50.14 -23.00 -53.80
C ARG A 341 -50.75 -21.96 -52.86
N LYS A 342 -52.05 -21.72 -52.96
CA LYS A 342 -52.83 -20.93 -52.00
C LYS A 342 -52.82 -21.57 -50.60
N THR A 343 -53.07 -22.88 -50.53
CA THR A 343 -53.16 -23.62 -49.27
C THR A 343 -51.82 -23.65 -48.51
N GLU A 344 -50.70 -23.73 -49.24
CA GLU A 344 -49.35 -23.70 -48.68
C GLU A 344 -48.99 -22.34 -48.07
N LEU A 345 -49.29 -21.24 -48.76
CA LEU A 345 -49.06 -19.87 -48.27
C LEU A 345 -49.96 -19.53 -47.08
N GLU A 346 -51.21 -20.01 -47.05
CA GLU A 346 -52.12 -19.84 -45.90
C GLU A 346 -51.59 -20.53 -44.63
N ARG A 347 -50.93 -21.69 -44.77
CA ARG A 347 -50.31 -22.41 -43.64
C ARG A 347 -49.09 -21.68 -43.08
N GLU A 348 -48.28 -21.03 -43.91
CA GLU A 348 -47.13 -20.24 -43.45
C GLU A 348 -47.58 -18.96 -42.74
N LEU A 349 -48.58 -18.25 -43.27
CA LEU A 349 -49.17 -17.06 -42.65
C LEU A 349 -49.82 -17.33 -41.28
N ALA A 350 -50.30 -18.55 -41.04
CA ALA A 350 -50.87 -18.94 -39.75
C ALA A 350 -49.86 -18.93 -38.59
N LYS A 351 -48.55 -18.92 -38.86
CA LYS A 351 -47.49 -18.83 -37.82
C LYS A 351 -47.22 -17.40 -37.35
N LYS A 352 -47.65 -16.39 -38.11
CA LYS A 352 -47.40 -14.96 -37.86
C LYS A 352 -47.77 -14.49 -36.44
N PRO A 353 -48.96 -14.83 -35.88
CA PRO A 353 -49.34 -14.36 -34.54
C PRO A 353 -48.41 -14.87 -33.42
N ALA A 354 -47.85 -16.08 -33.56
CA ALA A 354 -46.93 -16.64 -32.57
C ALA A 354 -45.57 -15.92 -32.58
N VAL A 355 -45.08 -15.54 -33.77
CA VAL A 355 -43.83 -14.79 -33.96
C VAL A 355 -43.98 -13.34 -33.48
N GLU A 356 -45.13 -12.69 -33.75
CA GLU A 356 -45.46 -11.36 -33.23
C GLU A 356 -45.50 -11.31 -31.69
N ALA A 357 -46.09 -12.35 -31.06
CA ALA A 357 -46.11 -12.46 -29.60
C ALA A 357 -44.70 -12.62 -29.00
N ALA A 358 -43.84 -13.42 -29.63
CA ALA A 358 -42.44 -13.59 -29.22
C ALA A 358 -41.63 -12.29 -29.37
N LEU A 359 -41.83 -11.54 -30.47
CA LEU A 359 -41.19 -10.25 -30.69
C LEU A 359 -41.62 -9.20 -29.65
N ALA A 360 -42.92 -9.17 -29.31
CA ALA A 360 -43.45 -8.28 -28.27
C ALA A 360 -42.82 -8.58 -26.89
N GLN A 361 -42.65 -9.86 -26.56
CA GLN A 361 -42.01 -10.29 -25.31
C GLN A 361 -40.53 -9.86 -25.25
N VAL A 362 -39.75 -10.12 -26.31
CA VAL A 362 -38.33 -9.73 -26.38
C VAL A 362 -38.16 -8.21 -26.35
N THR A 363 -39.03 -7.48 -27.06
CA THR A 363 -39.02 -6.00 -27.07
C THR A 363 -39.30 -5.42 -25.69
N ARG A 364 -40.22 -6.03 -24.93
CA ARG A 364 -40.52 -5.63 -23.55
C ARG A 364 -39.32 -5.88 -22.62
N SER A 365 -38.67 -7.04 -22.72
CA SER A 365 -37.47 -7.34 -21.91
C SER A 365 -36.31 -6.39 -22.20
N LEU A 366 -36.10 -5.98 -23.46
CA LEU A 366 -35.11 -4.95 -23.82
C LEU A 366 -35.48 -3.57 -23.25
N ALA A 367 -36.76 -3.19 -23.28
CA ALA A 367 -37.23 -1.93 -22.69
C ALA A 367 -37.08 -1.88 -21.16
N GLU A 368 -37.23 -3.01 -20.47
CA GLU A 368 -37.02 -3.13 -19.01
C GLU A 368 -35.53 -3.02 -18.62
N MET A 369 -34.58 -3.31 -19.52
CA MET A 369 -33.14 -3.20 -19.29
C MET A 369 -32.58 -1.77 -19.43
N GLU A 370 -33.22 -0.92 -20.23
CA GLU A 370 -32.79 0.47 -20.49
C GLU A 370 -32.71 1.36 -19.23
N PRO A 371 -33.71 1.40 -18.33
CA PRO A 371 -33.59 2.17 -17.07
C PRO A 371 -32.52 1.61 -16.14
N LEU A 372 -32.22 0.30 -16.20
CA LEU A 372 -31.16 -0.30 -15.40
C LEU A 372 -29.77 0.14 -15.88
N LYS A 373 -29.57 0.30 -17.19
CA LYS A 373 -28.33 0.86 -17.76
C LYS A 373 -28.08 2.29 -17.32
N LYS A 374 -29.11 3.13 -17.43
CA LYS A 374 -29.04 4.51 -16.95
C LYS A 374 -28.64 4.56 -15.47
N LYS A 375 -29.18 3.63 -14.66
CA LYS A 375 -28.82 3.51 -13.25
C LYS A 375 -27.39 3.02 -13.01
N ILE A 376 -26.88 2.10 -13.84
CA ILE A 376 -25.48 1.65 -13.80
C ILE A 376 -24.53 2.81 -14.14
N ASP A 377 -24.86 3.65 -15.11
CA ASP A 377 -24.04 4.80 -15.48
C ASP A 377 -24.06 5.88 -14.38
N GLU A 378 -25.22 6.16 -13.76
CA GLU A 378 -25.31 7.02 -12.56
C GLU A 378 -24.44 6.49 -11.40
N LEU A 379 -24.42 5.18 -11.17
CA LEU A 379 -23.59 4.55 -10.13
C LEU A 379 -22.10 4.61 -10.47
N ARG A 380 -21.72 4.51 -11.76
CA ARG A 380 -20.33 4.70 -12.21
C ARG A 380 -19.84 6.12 -12.01
N GLU A 381 -20.68 7.11 -12.32
CA GLU A 381 -20.39 8.53 -12.09
C GLU A 381 -20.19 8.79 -10.58
N LYS A 382 -21.13 8.32 -9.74
CA LYS A 382 -21.04 8.40 -8.28
C LYS A 382 -19.79 7.72 -7.73
N TYR A 383 -19.40 6.55 -8.27
CA TYR A 383 -18.16 5.86 -7.88
C TYR A 383 -16.93 6.70 -8.25
N GLY A 384 -16.93 7.36 -9.41
CA GLY A 384 -15.89 8.29 -9.84
C GLY A 384 -15.71 9.47 -8.88
N GLU A 385 -16.81 10.12 -8.49
CA GLU A 385 -16.81 11.22 -7.52
C GLU A 385 -16.26 10.80 -6.14
N LEU A 386 -16.68 9.63 -5.64
CA LEU A 386 -16.21 9.08 -4.37
C LEU A 386 -14.71 8.70 -4.44
N ARG A 387 -14.24 8.19 -5.58
CA ARG A 387 -12.82 7.89 -5.82
C ARG A 387 -11.97 9.17 -5.83
N GLU A 388 -12.47 10.25 -6.44
CA GLU A 388 -11.78 11.54 -6.41
C GLU A 388 -11.73 12.13 -5.00
N THR A 389 -12.84 12.00 -4.26
CA THR A 389 -12.95 12.45 -2.86
C THR A 389 -11.99 11.69 -1.95
N THR A 390 -11.88 10.37 -2.09
CA THR A 390 -10.93 9.56 -1.32
C THR A 390 -9.47 9.90 -1.65
N ALA A 391 -9.16 10.20 -2.91
CA ALA A 391 -7.83 10.66 -3.32
C ALA A 391 -7.49 12.04 -2.72
N LYS A 392 -8.44 13.00 -2.75
CA LYS A 392 -8.29 14.33 -2.12
C LYS A 392 -8.06 14.23 -0.61
N LEU A 393 -8.84 13.41 0.10
CA LEU A 393 -8.69 13.21 1.54
C LEU A 393 -7.37 12.50 1.88
N ALA A 394 -6.92 11.53 1.07
CA ALA A 394 -5.62 10.88 1.26
C ALA A 394 -4.44 11.86 1.09
N ALA A 395 -4.53 12.78 0.12
CA ALA A 395 -3.55 13.84 -0.07
C ALA A 395 -3.55 14.82 1.12
N ALA A 396 -4.73 15.23 1.60
CA ALA A 396 -4.88 16.10 2.77
C ALA A 396 -4.29 15.46 4.05
N ILE A 397 -4.55 14.17 4.30
CA ILE A 397 -3.95 13.42 5.42
C ILE A 397 -2.42 13.43 5.32
N THR A 398 -1.88 13.21 4.13
CA THR A 398 -0.42 13.16 3.92
C THR A 398 0.21 14.54 4.14
N ALA A 399 -0.40 15.60 3.61
CA ALA A 399 0.05 16.97 3.80
C ALA A 399 -0.04 17.41 5.27
N ASN A 400 -1.13 17.09 5.97
CA ASN A 400 -1.31 17.44 7.38
C ASN A 400 -0.37 16.63 8.29
N LYS A 401 -0.02 15.39 7.94
CA LYS A 401 1.03 14.62 8.64
C LYS A 401 2.41 15.25 8.51
N ALA A 402 2.79 15.66 7.30
CA ALA A 402 4.07 16.34 7.10
C ALA A 402 4.16 17.66 7.89
N LYS A 403 3.07 18.45 7.92
CA LYS A 403 2.97 19.66 8.76
C LYS A 403 3.00 19.35 10.25
N LEU A 404 2.39 18.24 10.67
CA LEU A 404 2.40 17.79 12.06
C LEU A 404 3.82 17.41 12.50
N ASP A 405 4.54 16.63 11.69
CA ASP A 405 5.93 16.25 11.96
C ASP A 405 6.82 17.50 12.05
N GLU A 406 6.61 18.49 11.17
CA GLU A 406 7.31 19.77 11.22
C GLU A 406 6.99 20.58 12.49
N ALA A 407 5.72 20.66 12.88
CA ALA A 407 5.30 21.35 14.10
C ALA A 407 5.78 20.65 15.37
N GLU A 408 5.78 19.31 15.41
CA GLU A 408 6.32 18.52 16.52
C GLU A 408 7.85 18.66 16.61
N ASN A 409 8.55 18.70 15.47
CA ASN A 409 9.99 19.00 15.44
C ASN A 409 10.29 20.43 15.90
N ARG A 410 9.54 21.44 15.45
CA ARG A 410 9.67 22.83 15.92
C ARG A 410 9.46 22.93 17.43
N ARG A 411 8.48 22.20 17.99
CA ARG A 411 8.25 22.13 19.43
C ARG A 411 9.39 21.42 20.17
N ALA A 412 9.97 20.37 19.60
CA ALA A 412 11.11 19.66 20.17
C ALA A 412 12.41 20.49 20.17
N LEU A 413 12.56 21.41 19.20
CA LEU A 413 13.67 22.36 19.10
C LEU A 413 13.56 23.54 20.09
N MET A 414 12.41 23.73 20.74
CA MET A 414 12.25 24.66 21.87
C MET A 414 12.75 23.99 23.15
N THR A 415 14.06 24.00 23.36
CA THR A 415 14.72 23.64 24.63
C THR A 415 15.21 24.91 25.33
N ASP A 416 15.52 24.81 26.64
CA ASP A 416 15.55 25.85 27.68
C ASP A 416 16.50 27.06 27.53
N ASP A 417 16.85 27.49 26.31
CA ASP A 417 17.53 28.76 26.07
C ASP A 417 16.51 29.89 25.79
N ASP A 418 16.72 31.06 26.43
CA ASP A 418 15.90 32.28 26.32
C ASP A 418 15.89 32.95 24.92
N SER A 419 16.19 32.21 23.85
CA SER A 419 16.30 32.77 22.50
C SER A 419 15.46 31.99 21.47
N CYS A 420 14.76 32.73 20.61
CA CYS A 420 13.96 32.16 19.55
C CYS A 420 14.84 31.33 18.58
N PRO A 421 14.56 30.03 18.37
CA PRO A 421 15.42 29.14 17.56
C PRO A 421 15.47 29.49 16.06
N LEU A 422 14.60 30.37 15.58
CA LEU A 422 14.56 30.84 14.18
C LEU A 422 15.28 32.18 13.95
N CYS A 423 15.28 33.09 14.94
CA CYS A 423 15.77 34.47 14.75
C CYS A 423 16.66 35.00 15.88
N LYS A 424 16.97 34.17 16.89
CA LYS A 424 17.88 34.46 18.02
C LYS A 424 17.57 35.71 18.85
N LYS A 425 16.35 36.25 18.76
CA LYS A 425 15.89 37.32 19.66
C LYS A 425 15.56 36.74 21.05
N PRO A 426 15.84 37.47 22.15
CA PRO A 426 15.41 37.08 23.47
C PRO A 426 13.88 36.97 23.51
N LEU A 427 13.35 35.84 23.97
CA LEU A 427 11.92 35.65 24.19
C LEU A 427 11.61 35.97 25.65
N ASP A 428 10.65 36.84 25.91
CA ASP A 428 10.15 37.00 27.27
C ASP A 428 9.27 35.78 27.66
N ASP A 429 9.07 35.59 28.96
CA ASP A 429 8.37 34.44 29.53
C ASP A 429 6.89 34.34 29.10
N LYS A 430 6.31 35.48 28.67
CA LYS A 430 4.94 35.58 28.14
C LYS A 430 4.89 35.18 26.65
N ASP A 431 5.88 35.58 25.87
CA ASP A 431 6.04 35.27 24.45
C ASP A 431 6.42 33.79 24.26
N ARG A 432 7.24 33.21 25.16
CA ARG A 432 7.53 31.77 25.18
C ARG A 432 6.27 30.95 25.45
N ARG A 433 5.50 31.28 26.49
CA ARG A 433 4.21 30.60 26.77
C ARG A 433 3.21 30.80 25.64
N SER A 434 3.21 31.96 24.98
CA SER A 434 2.34 32.21 23.84
C SER A 434 2.74 31.38 22.61
N LEU A 435 4.04 31.16 22.37
CA LEU A 435 4.55 30.32 21.29
C LEU A 435 4.35 28.82 21.57
N GLU A 436 4.60 28.36 22.79
CA GLU A 436 4.32 26.97 23.19
C GLU A 436 2.82 26.66 23.13
N ALA A 437 1.96 27.58 23.59
CA ALA A 437 0.51 27.47 23.46
C ALA A 437 0.07 27.51 21.98
N GLY A 438 0.71 28.34 21.16
CA GLY A 438 0.48 28.41 19.71
C GLY A 438 0.84 27.11 19.00
N ALA A 439 2.02 26.54 19.27
CA ALA A 439 2.47 25.27 18.72
C ALA A 439 1.62 24.09 19.22
N ALA A 440 1.24 24.07 20.49
CA ALA A 440 0.33 23.06 21.04
C ALA A 440 -1.06 23.13 20.39
N LYS A 441 -1.57 24.35 20.14
CA LYS A 441 -2.84 24.57 19.43
C LYS A 441 -2.74 24.14 17.96
N GLU A 442 -1.67 24.49 17.26
CA GLU A 442 -1.41 24.06 15.86
C GLU A 442 -1.35 22.53 15.76
N ILE A 443 -0.62 21.86 16.66
CA ILE A 443 -0.53 20.39 16.72
C ILE A 443 -1.89 19.75 16.99
N ALA A 444 -2.69 20.31 17.92
CA ALA A 444 -4.02 19.81 18.23
C ALA A 444 -4.99 19.97 17.04
N GLU A 445 -4.94 21.12 16.34
CA GLU A 445 -5.73 21.37 15.14
C GLU A 445 -5.35 20.43 13.98
N LEU A 446 -4.05 20.18 13.75
CA LEU A 446 -3.56 19.25 12.74
C LEU A 446 -3.98 17.81 13.06
N LYS A 447 -3.89 17.36 14.31
CA LYS A 447 -4.38 16.04 14.74
C LYS A 447 -5.89 15.90 14.54
N ALA A 448 -6.66 16.92 14.89
CA ALA A 448 -8.12 16.93 14.68
C ALA A 448 -8.50 16.89 13.18
N ASN A 449 -7.75 17.60 12.33
CA ASN A 449 -7.96 17.58 10.88
C ASN A 449 -7.62 16.22 10.28
N ILE A 450 -6.50 15.58 10.68
CA ILE A 450 -6.14 14.23 10.23
C ILE A 450 -7.22 13.20 10.60
N GLU A 451 -7.75 13.25 11.82
CA GLU A 451 -8.82 12.35 12.25
C GLU A 451 -10.14 12.61 11.50
N ARG A 452 -10.49 13.88 11.26
CA ARG A 452 -11.66 14.24 10.43
C ARG A 452 -11.52 13.70 9.01
N ASP A 453 -10.36 13.90 8.39
CA ASP A 453 -10.10 13.48 7.01
C ASP A 453 -10.04 11.95 6.89
N ARG A 454 -9.51 11.25 7.92
CA ARG A 454 -9.57 9.78 8.03
C ARG A 454 -11.00 9.27 8.10
N ALA A 455 -11.82 9.83 8.99
CA ALA A 455 -13.22 9.45 9.12
C ALA A 455 -14.03 9.74 7.83
N GLY A 456 -13.72 10.84 7.16
CA GLY A 456 -14.29 11.18 5.84
C GLY A 456 -13.89 10.18 4.76
N LYS A 457 -12.62 9.78 4.73
CA LYS A 457 -12.09 8.79 3.78
C LYS A 457 -12.74 7.42 3.98
N GLU A 458 -12.83 6.95 5.22
CA GLU A 458 -13.48 5.67 5.54
C GLU A 458 -14.96 5.66 5.17
N ARG A 459 -15.66 6.80 5.34
CA ARG A 459 -17.07 6.92 4.93
C ARG A 459 -17.21 6.80 3.42
N ALA A 460 -16.38 7.52 2.65
CA ALA A 460 -16.39 7.44 1.19
C ALA A 460 -15.98 6.05 0.68
N GLU A 461 -15.02 5.36 1.33
CA GLU A 461 -14.65 3.98 1.00
C GLU A 461 -15.76 2.97 1.28
N ARG A 462 -16.55 3.15 2.34
CA ARG A 462 -17.75 2.32 2.58
C ARG A 462 -18.80 2.54 1.50
N GLU A 463 -19.08 3.79 1.16
CA GLU A 463 -20.07 4.14 0.13
C GLU A 463 -19.65 3.65 -1.27
N MET A 464 -18.35 3.66 -1.59
CA MET A 464 -17.82 3.04 -2.82
C MET A 464 -18.11 1.54 -2.88
N ARG A 465 -17.97 0.80 -1.76
CA ARG A 465 -18.26 -0.64 -1.72
C ARG A 465 -19.74 -0.92 -1.93
N GLU A 466 -20.61 -0.07 -1.40
CA GLU A 466 -22.07 -0.18 -1.58
C GLU A 466 -22.47 0.08 -3.03
N VAL A 467 -21.96 1.18 -3.62
CA VAL A 467 -22.20 1.55 -5.03
C VAL A 467 -21.66 0.47 -5.98
N GLU A 468 -20.49 -0.11 -5.68
CA GLU A 468 -19.89 -1.17 -6.49
C GLU A 468 -20.68 -2.49 -6.40
N ALA A 469 -21.19 -2.84 -5.21
CA ALA A 469 -22.05 -4.01 -5.02
C ALA A 469 -23.39 -3.86 -5.75
N GLU A 470 -24.01 -2.68 -5.67
CA GLU A 470 -25.25 -2.36 -6.40
C GLU A 470 -25.02 -2.36 -7.92
N GLY A 471 -23.92 -1.77 -8.39
CA GLY A 471 -23.54 -1.76 -9.80
C GLY A 471 -23.32 -3.16 -10.37
N ARG A 472 -22.67 -4.07 -9.64
CA ARG A 472 -22.52 -5.48 -10.05
C ARG A 472 -23.85 -6.20 -10.14
N ARG A 473 -24.72 -6.03 -9.13
CA ARG A 473 -26.06 -6.65 -9.12
C ARG A 473 -26.91 -6.20 -10.29
N LEU A 474 -26.89 -4.91 -10.62
CA LEU A 474 -27.61 -4.39 -11.79
C LEU A 474 -26.97 -4.85 -13.10
N SER A 475 -25.64 -4.93 -13.17
CA SER A 475 -24.93 -5.45 -14.34
C SER A 475 -25.26 -6.91 -14.64
N ASP A 476 -25.52 -7.74 -13.62
CA ASP A 476 -25.95 -9.12 -13.80
C ASP A 476 -27.36 -9.22 -14.43
N ASN A 477 -28.25 -8.28 -14.13
CA ASN A 477 -29.60 -8.23 -14.69
C ASN A 477 -29.65 -7.77 -16.16
N VAL A 478 -28.55 -7.23 -16.70
CA VAL A 478 -28.43 -6.80 -18.10
C VAL A 478 -27.58 -7.81 -18.93
N LYS A 479 -27.09 -8.89 -18.30
CA LYS A 479 -26.43 -9.99 -19.03
C LYS A 479 -27.44 -10.68 -19.96
N GLY A 480 -27.07 -10.81 -21.24
CA GLY A 480 -27.92 -11.42 -22.27
C GLY A 480 -28.57 -10.42 -23.24
N GLU A 481 -28.32 -9.11 -23.09
CA GLU A 481 -28.86 -8.11 -24.02
C GLU A 481 -28.52 -8.39 -25.50
N ASN A 482 -27.28 -8.77 -25.79
CA ASN A 482 -26.86 -9.10 -27.15
C ASN A 482 -27.63 -10.30 -27.72
N GLU A 483 -28.03 -11.26 -26.88
CA GLU A 483 -28.84 -12.42 -27.27
C GLU A 483 -30.30 -12.02 -27.53
N PHE A 484 -30.84 -11.10 -26.73
CA PHE A 484 -32.16 -10.49 -26.97
C PHE A 484 -32.18 -9.60 -28.21
N GLN A 485 -31.13 -8.82 -28.48
CA GLN A 485 -30.97 -8.01 -29.70
C GLN A 485 -30.84 -8.88 -30.96
N ALA A 486 -30.04 -9.95 -30.90
CA ALA A 486 -29.93 -10.91 -31.99
C ALA A 486 -31.26 -11.65 -32.25
N SER A 487 -31.98 -12.02 -31.19
CA SER A 487 -33.33 -12.63 -31.30
C SER A 487 -34.35 -11.67 -31.88
N LYS A 488 -34.32 -10.40 -31.47
CA LYS A 488 -35.18 -9.33 -32.03
C LYS A 488 -34.96 -9.19 -33.53
N GLY A 489 -33.70 -9.06 -33.98
CA GLY A 489 -33.37 -8.92 -35.40
C GLY A 489 -33.78 -10.14 -36.25
N LYS A 490 -33.69 -11.35 -35.69
CA LYS A 490 -34.17 -12.57 -36.35
C LYS A 490 -35.70 -12.58 -36.50
N LEU A 491 -36.43 -12.27 -35.44
CA LEU A 491 -37.90 -12.24 -35.43
C LEU A 491 -38.46 -11.12 -36.33
N GLU A 492 -37.80 -9.96 -36.38
CA GLU A 492 -38.16 -8.87 -37.32
C GLU A 492 -37.97 -9.28 -38.78
N GLY A 493 -36.92 -10.05 -39.09
CA GLY A 493 -36.71 -10.65 -40.42
C GLY A 493 -37.79 -11.65 -40.82
N GLU A 494 -38.26 -12.49 -39.88
CA GLU A 494 -39.35 -13.45 -40.10
C GLU A 494 -40.70 -12.74 -40.35
N ILE A 495 -40.98 -11.64 -39.65
CA ILE A 495 -42.19 -10.83 -39.88
C ILE A 495 -42.19 -10.22 -41.29
N SER A 496 -41.06 -9.68 -41.74
CA SER A 496 -40.93 -9.12 -43.10
C SER A 496 -41.15 -10.19 -44.19
N ALA A 497 -40.70 -11.42 -43.96
CA ALA A 497 -40.96 -12.55 -44.86
C ALA A 497 -42.46 -12.90 -44.94
N PHE A 498 -43.21 -12.81 -43.84
CA PHE A 498 -44.66 -13.03 -43.85
C PHE A 498 -45.43 -11.96 -44.64
N GLU A 499 -44.96 -10.72 -44.67
CA GLU A 499 -45.59 -9.64 -45.45
C GLU A 499 -45.48 -9.92 -46.96
N GLY A 500 -44.33 -10.39 -47.44
CA GLY A 500 -44.17 -10.82 -48.84
C GLY A 500 -45.02 -12.05 -49.21
N ALA A 501 -45.23 -12.97 -48.26
CA ALA A 501 -46.12 -14.12 -48.45
C ALA A 501 -47.60 -13.70 -48.56
N ALA A 502 -48.04 -12.70 -47.80
CA ALA A 502 -49.41 -12.15 -47.87
C ALA A 502 -49.71 -11.48 -49.22
N GLU A 503 -48.75 -10.73 -49.78
CA GLU A 503 -48.90 -10.12 -51.11
C GLU A 503 -49.04 -11.17 -52.22
N SER A 504 -48.26 -12.24 -52.14
CA SER A 504 -48.31 -13.36 -53.09
C SER A 504 -49.65 -14.10 -53.03
N LEU A 505 -50.21 -14.29 -51.83
CA LEU A 505 -51.53 -14.91 -51.63
C LEU A 505 -52.65 -14.07 -52.27
N ALA A 506 -52.61 -12.75 -52.12
CA ALA A 506 -53.57 -11.84 -52.73
C ALA A 506 -53.52 -11.88 -54.27
N GLY A 507 -52.34 -12.08 -54.86
CA GLY A 507 -52.15 -12.28 -56.30
C GLY A 507 -52.81 -13.55 -56.83
N ILE A 508 -52.62 -14.68 -56.15
CA ILE A 508 -53.21 -15.97 -56.52
C ILE A 508 -54.75 -15.93 -56.39
N GLY A 509 -55.28 -15.25 -55.38
CA GLY A 509 -56.72 -15.05 -55.20
C GLY A 509 -57.38 -14.33 -56.37
N LYS A 510 -56.72 -13.36 -56.99
CA LYS A 510 -57.23 -12.67 -58.20
C LYS A 510 -57.28 -13.58 -59.42
N GLN A 511 -56.30 -14.47 -59.60
CA GLN A 511 -56.26 -15.38 -60.75
C GLN A 511 -57.36 -16.44 -60.69
N LEU A 512 -57.61 -17.00 -59.50
CA LEU A 512 -58.71 -17.94 -59.29
C LEU A 512 -60.09 -17.30 -59.53
N ALA A 513 -60.26 -16.04 -59.13
CA ALA A 513 -61.51 -15.29 -59.31
C ALA A 513 -61.84 -14.97 -60.79
N ASP A 514 -60.86 -14.95 -61.70
CA ASP A 514 -61.07 -14.72 -63.14
C ASP A 514 -61.42 -16.01 -63.91
N ILE A 515 -60.89 -17.16 -63.48
CA ILE A 515 -61.03 -18.43 -64.21
C ILE A 515 -62.26 -19.24 -63.75
N GLN A 516 -62.57 -19.26 -62.44
CA GLN A 516 -63.69 -20.02 -61.88
C GLN A 516 -65.08 -19.66 -62.46
N PRO A 517 -65.46 -18.38 -62.67
CA PRO A 517 -66.77 -18.05 -63.24
C PRO A 517 -66.91 -18.42 -64.73
N LYS A 518 -65.81 -18.43 -65.51
CA LYS A 518 -65.82 -18.80 -66.95
C LYS A 518 -66.15 -20.28 -67.14
N LEU A 519 -65.64 -21.15 -66.25
CA LEU A 519 -65.93 -22.59 -66.25
C LEU A 519 -67.35 -22.90 -65.74
N ALA A 520 -67.83 -22.17 -64.73
CA ALA A 520 -69.14 -22.41 -64.12
C ALA A 520 -70.34 -21.99 -65.01
N GLN A 521 -70.13 -21.06 -65.95
CA GLN A 521 -71.16 -20.53 -66.85
C GLN A 521 -71.16 -21.19 -68.24
N ASP A 522 -70.33 -22.22 -68.48
CA ASP A 522 -70.06 -22.77 -69.82
C ASP A 522 -69.73 -21.68 -70.86
N ALA A 523 -69.11 -20.59 -70.41
CA ALA A 523 -68.78 -19.42 -71.22
C ALA A 523 -67.40 -19.58 -71.92
N PHE A 524 -67.21 -20.74 -72.56
CA PHE A 524 -66.04 -21.11 -73.35
C PHE A 524 -66.51 -21.88 -74.61
N ALA A 525 -65.69 -21.99 -75.66
CA ALA A 525 -66.02 -22.71 -76.89
C ALA A 525 -67.33 -22.30 -77.64
N GLY A 526 -67.73 -21.02 -77.61
CA GLY A 526 -69.02 -20.55 -78.16
C GLY A 526 -69.30 -20.92 -79.63
N ASP A 527 -68.29 -20.88 -80.50
CA ASP A 527 -68.44 -21.19 -81.94
C ASP A 527 -68.78 -22.67 -82.22
N GLU A 528 -68.38 -23.59 -81.33
CA GLU A 528 -68.63 -25.04 -81.50
C GLU A 528 -70.00 -25.44 -80.92
N HIS A 529 -70.55 -24.68 -79.97
CA HIS A 529 -71.93 -24.84 -79.49
C HIS A 529 -72.96 -24.53 -80.59
N ASP A 530 -72.77 -23.47 -81.38
CA ASP A 530 -73.64 -23.09 -82.50
C ASP A 530 -73.58 -24.06 -83.69
N ARG A 531 -72.47 -24.79 -83.82
CA ARG A 531 -72.26 -25.79 -84.87
C ARG A 531 -72.98 -27.11 -84.56
N LEU A 532 -73.05 -27.47 -83.28
CA LEU A 532 -73.77 -28.64 -82.79
C LEU A 532 -75.28 -28.53 -83.02
N GLN A 533 -75.86 -27.34 -82.81
CA GLN A 533 -77.30 -27.13 -82.97
C GLN A 533 -77.77 -27.21 -84.43
N ARG A 534 -77.00 -26.65 -85.37
CA ARG A 534 -77.32 -26.68 -86.81
C ARG A 534 -77.27 -28.07 -87.45
N ALA A 535 -76.43 -28.96 -86.93
CA ALA A 535 -76.32 -30.33 -87.44
C ALA A 535 -77.49 -31.23 -86.99
N LEU A 536 -78.09 -30.95 -85.83
CA LEU A 536 -79.25 -31.68 -85.31
C LEU A 536 -80.54 -31.36 -86.10
N ASP A 537 -80.74 -30.11 -86.51
CA ASP A 537 -81.92 -29.69 -87.30
C ASP A 537 -81.94 -30.25 -88.74
N ALA A 538 -80.80 -30.69 -89.26
CA ALA A 538 -80.67 -31.21 -90.63
C ALA A 538 -80.98 -32.72 -90.73
N ILE A 539 -80.82 -33.48 -89.65
CA ILE A 539 -81.06 -34.93 -89.61
C ILE A 539 -82.57 -35.24 -89.64
N ASP A 540 -83.39 -34.37 -89.05
CA ASP A 540 -84.83 -34.55 -88.90
C ASP A 540 -85.62 -34.52 -90.24
N LYS A 541 -84.97 -34.18 -91.35
CA LYS A 541 -85.59 -34.04 -92.70
C LYS A 541 -85.40 -35.24 -93.63
N LEU A 542 -84.60 -36.25 -93.26
CA LEU A 542 -84.23 -37.38 -94.13
C LEU A 542 -85.06 -38.65 -93.82
N ALA A 543 -86.14 -38.90 -94.56
CA ALA A 543 -87.01 -40.07 -94.38
C ALA A 543 -86.43 -41.35 -95.04
N TYR A 544 -85.47 -42.01 -94.37
CA TYR A 544 -84.79 -43.24 -94.80
C TYR A 544 -85.22 -44.48 -93.99
N THR A 545 -85.53 -45.63 -94.63
CA THR A 545 -85.95 -46.87 -93.95
C THR A 545 -84.91 -48.03 -94.04
N PRO A 546 -84.44 -48.60 -92.89
CA PRO A 546 -83.29 -49.52 -92.82
C PRO A 546 -83.46 -50.97 -93.30
N GLU A 547 -84.68 -51.48 -93.49
CA GLU A 547 -84.92 -52.94 -93.51
C GLU A 547 -84.51 -53.63 -94.83
N PHE A 548 -84.49 -52.91 -95.96
CA PHE A 548 -84.09 -53.48 -97.26
C PHE A 548 -82.56 -53.47 -97.46
N HIS A 549 -81.85 -52.46 -96.95
CA HIS A 549 -80.37 -52.37 -96.94
C HIS A 549 -79.72 -53.45 -96.05
N GLN A 550 -80.45 -53.94 -95.04
CA GLN A 550 -79.97 -54.92 -94.09
C GLN A 550 -79.75 -56.32 -94.71
N SER A 551 -80.46 -56.66 -95.79
CA SER A 551 -80.36 -57.96 -96.46
C SER A 551 -79.11 -58.12 -97.34
N VAL A 552 -78.63 -57.04 -97.97
CA VAL A 552 -77.38 -56.99 -98.74
C VAL A 552 -76.17 -56.87 -97.80
N LYS A 553 -76.29 -56.11 -96.70
CA LYS A 553 -75.29 -56.01 -95.63
C LYS A 553 -75.00 -57.33 -94.91
N LYS A 554 -75.99 -58.23 -94.78
CA LYS A 554 -75.80 -59.52 -94.07
C LYS A 554 -74.76 -60.42 -94.75
N ASN A 555 -74.73 -60.45 -96.08
CA ASN A 555 -73.75 -61.23 -96.84
C ASN A 555 -72.37 -60.54 -96.95
N LEU A 556 -72.30 -59.22 -96.75
CA LEU A 556 -71.04 -58.46 -96.62
C LEU A 556 -70.42 -58.64 -95.21
N LYS A 557 -71.28 -58.78 -94.18
CA LYS A 557 -70.91 -58.95 -92.77
C LYS A 557 -70.06 -60.20 -92.50
N ASP A 558 -70.32 -61.28 -93.22
CA ASP A 558 -69.59 -62.54 -93.03
C ASP A 558 -68.17 -62.54 -93.63
N LEU A 559 -67.80 -61.52 -94.42
CA LEU A 559 -66.47 -61.36 -95.03
C LEU A 559 -65.70 -60.10 -94.59
N LEU A 560 -66.36 -59.19 -93.85
CA LEU A 560 -65.86 -57.88 -93.40
C LEU A 560 -64.66 -57.94 -92.44
N GLU A 561 -64.51 -59.04 -91.68
CA GLU A 561 -63.42 -59.22 -90.71
C GLU A 561 -62.02 -59.23 -91.36
N ASN A 562 -61.95 -59.49 -92.67
CA ASN A 562 -60.70 -59.52 -93.42
C ASN A 562 -60.11 -58.12 -93.71
N GLU A 563 -60.92 -57.06 -93.72
CA GLU A 563 -60.43 -55.68 -93.96
C GLU A 563 -59.76 -55.10 -92.71
N THR A 564 -60.35 -55.30 -91.53
CA THR A 564 -59.76 -54.95 -90.24
C THR A 564 -58.46 -55.71 -89.99
N LEU A 565 -58.38 -56.98 -90.38
CA LEU A 565 -57.16 -57.77 -90.27
C LEU A 565 -56.02 -57.24 -91.16
N LYS A 566 -56.30 -56.74 -92.37
CA LYS A 566 -55.28 -56.16 -93.28
C LYS A 566 -54.79 -54.77 -92.83
N ALA A 567 -55.68 -53.92 -92.33
CA ALA A 567 -55.30 -52.62 -91.76
C ALA A 567 -54.49 -52.76 -90.46
N ASN A 568 -54.84 -53.73 -89.60
CA ASN A 568 -54.09 -54.05 -88.39
C ASN A 568 -52.69 -54.63 -88.71
N LEU A 569 -52.55 -55.36 -89.81
CA LEU A 569 -51.25 -55.88 -90.29
C LEU A 569 -50.27 -54.76 -90.66
N GLU A 570 -50.72 -53.73 -91.38
CA GLU A 570 -49.84 -52.61 -91.79
C GLU A 570 -49.48 -51.68 -90.62
N ASN A 571 -50.42 -51.40 -89.71
CA ASN A 571 -50.11 -50.66 -88.47
C ASN A 571 -49.16 -51.44 -87.55
N ALA A 572 -49.27 -52.77 -87.49
CA ALA A 572 -48.35 -53.62 -86.74
C ALA A 572 -46.92 -53.62 -87.34
N LYS A 573 -46.78 -53.62 -88.67
CA LYS A 573 -45.47 -53.50 -89.34
C LYS A 573 -44.78 -52.17 -89.03
N GLN A 574 -45.49 -51.04 -89.12
CA GLN A 574 -44.93 -49.71 -88.82
C GLN A 574 -44.60 -49.52 -87.33
N THR A 575 -45.38 -50.12 -86.43
CA THR A 575 -45.12 -50.12 -84.98
C THR A 575 -43.87 -50.94 -84.64
N LEU A 576 -43.66 -52.10 -85.29
CA LEU A 576 -42.47 -52.95 -85.09
C LEU A 576 -41.15 -52.26 -85.49
N GLU A 577 -41.16 -51.47 -86.57
CA GLU A 577 -39.98 -50.76 -87.05
C GLU A 577 -39.58 -49.60 -86.13
N SER A 578 -40.55 -48.78 -85.72
CA SER A 578 -40.35 -47.62 -84.85
C SER A 578 -40.04 -48.00 -83.38
N THR A 579 -40.68 -49.03 -82.85
CA THR A 579 -40.39 -49.52 -81.49
C THR A 579 -39.04 -50.24 -81.41
N GLY A 580 -38.60 -50.94 -82.46
CA GLY A 580 -37.30 -51.61 -82.50
C GLY A 580 -36.11 -50.66 -82.40
N ALA A 581 -36.16 -49.51 -83.09
CA ALA A 581 -35.11 -48.48 -83.01
C ALA A 581 -35.07 -47.78 -81.63
N THR A 582 -36.24 -47.53 -81.05
CA THR A 582 -36.37 -46.91 -79.72
C THR A 582 -35.87 -47.84 -78.61
N ILE A 583 -36.23 -49.13 -78.66
CA ILE A 583 -35.74 -50.15 -77.72
C ILE A 583 -34.22 -50.22 -77.77
N LYS A 584 -33.60 -50.30 -78.95
CA LYS A 584 -32.12 -50.32 -79.08
C LYS A 584 -31.46 -49.09 -78.44
N THR A 585 -32.05 -47.92 -78.60
CA THR A 585 -31.51 -46.66 -78.05
C THR A 585 -31.61 -46.62 -76.52
N LEU A 586 -32.77 -47.00 -75.97
CA LEU A 586 -32.97 -47.05 -74.52
C LEU A 586 -32.16 -48.17 -73.86
N THR A 587 -31.99 -49.32 -74.51
CA THR A 587 -31.09 -50.38 -74.03
C THR A 587 -29.63 -49.93 -74.02
N ALA A 588 -29.16 -49.24 -75.06
CA ALA A 588 -27.81 -48.68 -75.07
C ALA A 588 -27.60 -47.64 -73.96
N ARG A 589 -28.61 -46.80 -73.67
CA ARG A 589 -28.56 -45.84 -72.55
C ARG A 589 -28.53 -46.55 -71.20
N LYS A 590 -29.33 -47.60 -71.00
CA LYS A 590 -29.31 -48.44 -69.80
C LYS A 590 -27.95 -49.11 -69.58
N ASP A 591 -27.32 -49.63 -70.65
CA ASP A 591 -26.01 -50.28 -70.56
C ASP A 591 -24.90 -49.29 -70.15
N ILE A 592 -25.00 -48.01 -70.54
CA ILE A 592 -24.07 -46.96 -70.12
C ILE A 592 -24.22 -46.69 -68.61
N GLU A 593 -25.46 -46.51 -68.13
CA GLU A 593 -25.73 -46.29 -66.69
C GLU A 593 -25.31 -47.49 -65.83
N LEU A 594 -25.52 -48.73 -66.29
CA LEU A 594 -25.06 -49.93 -65.60
C LEU A 594 -23.53 -50.00 -65.47
N ARG A 595 -22.79 -49.59 -66.50
CA ARG A 595 -21.32 -49.51 -66.43
C ARG A 595 -20.85 -48.43 -65.46
N ALA A 596 -21.50 -47.27 -65.47
CA ALA A 596 -21.18 -46.18 -64.54
C ALA A 596 -21.40 -46.60 -63.08
N ILE A 597 -22.50 -47.30 -62.78
CA ILE A 597 -22.74 -47.89 -61.45
C ILE A 597 -21.64 -48.89 -61.07
N GLY A 598 -21.24 -49.77 -61.99
CA GLY A 598 -20.18 -50.75 -61.72
C GLY A 598 -18.82 -50.11 -61.42
N GLU A 599 -18.47 -49.01 -62.10
CA GLU A 599 -17.26 -48.24 -61.79
C GLU A 599 -17.37 -47.50 -60.45
N ASP A 600 -18.53 -46.93 -60.15
CA ASP A 600 -18.79 -46.21 -58.90
C ASP A 600 -18.80 -47.13 -57.69
N GLU A 601 -19.40 -48.31 -57.77
CA GLU A 601 -19.38 -49.31 -56.70
C GLU A 601 -17.95 -49.82 -56.43
N LYS A 602 -17.12 -49.96 -57.47
CA LYS A 602 -15.70 -50.31 -57.32
C LYS A 602 -14.91 -49.19 -56.64
N ASN A 603 -15.13 -47.94 -57.03
CA ASN A 603 -14.49 -46.78 -56.42
C ASN A 603 -14.93 -46.57 -54.97
N ALA A 604 -16.22 -46.76 -54.67
CA ALA A 604 -16.78 -46.70 -53.32
C ALA A 604 -16.17 -47.78 -52.42
N SER A 605 -16.02 -49.01 -52.92
CA SER A 605 -15.38 -50.10 -52.18
C SER A 605 -13.91 -49.81 -51.85
N ALA A 606 -13.14 -49.24 -52.79
CA ALA A 606 -11.76 -48.84 -52.55
C ALA A 606 -11.66 -47.72 -51.50
N LEU A 607 -12.49 -46.68 -51.61
CA LEU A 607 -12.56 -45.57 -50.64
C LEU A 607 -12.98 -46.06 -49.24
N ALA A 608 -13.94 -46.99 -49.16
CA ALA A 608 -14.38 -47.56 -47.88
C ALA A 608 -13.26 -48.35 -47.18
N ALA A 609 -12.43 -49.10 -47.92
CA ALA A 609 -11.28 -49.80 -47.37
C ALA A 609 -10.23 -48.83 -46.80
N GLU A 610 -9.92 -47.75 -47.53
CA GLU A 610 -8.99 -46.71 -47.08
C GLU A 610 -9.50 -45.93 -45.85
N LEU A 611 -10.82 -45.71 -45.76
CA LEU A 611 -11.45 -45.08 -44.60
C LEU A 611 -11.41 -45.99 -43.35
N ALA A 612 -11.49 -47.31 -43.53
CA ALA A 612 -11.41 -48.26 -42.43
C ALA A 612 -10.04 -48.23 -41.71
N GLU A 613 -8.95 -48.02 -42.45
CA GLU A 613 -7.60 -47.86 -41.87
C GLU A 613 -7.44 -46.58 -41.03
N LEU A 614 -8.33 -45.61 -41.22
CA LEU A 614 -8.33 -44.30 -40.56
C LEU A 614 -9.46 -44.15 -39.53
N ALA A 615 -10.23 -45.22 -39.26
CA ALA A 615 -11.45 -45.14 -38.45
C ALA A 615 -11.21 -44.71 -37.00
N ASP A 616 -10.02 -44.95 -36.44
CA ASP A 616 -9.66 -44.61 -35.07
C ASP A 616 -9.09 -43.19 -34.91
N ILE A 617 -8.93 -42.43 -36.00
CA ILE A 617 -8.15 -41.19 -35.99
C ILE A 617 -8.72 -40.14 -35.02
N SER A 618 -10.06 -40.04 -34.92
CA SER A 618 -10.73 -39.15 -33.98
C SER A 618 -10.42 -39.51 -32.52
N THR A 619 -10.35 -40.80 -32.21
CA THR A 619 -9.99 -41.29 -30.86
C THR A 619 -8.53 -40.99 -30.55
N ARG A 620 -7.63 -41.19 -31.52
CA ARG A 620 -6.20 -40.88 -31.36
C ARG A 620 -5.97 -39.38 -31.14
N ILE A 621 -6.70 -38.51 -31.85
CA ILE A 621 -6.68 -37.07 -31.61
C ILE A 621 -7.07 -36.78 -30.16
N LEU A 622 -8.20 -37.31 -29.70
CA LEU A 622 -8.71 -37.06 -28.35
C LEU A 622 -7.70 -37.49 -27.25
N ILE A 623 -7.11 -38.68 -27.39
CA ILE A 623 -6.09 -39.19 -26.45
C ILE A 623 -4.84 -38.29 -26.46
N THR A 624 -4.41 -37.86 -27.65
CA THR A 624 -3.22 -37.02 -27.81
C THR A 624 -3.45 -35.61 -27.26
N GLU A 625 -4.66 -35.05 -27.43
CA GLU A 625 -5.07 -33.78 -26.83
C GLU A 625 -5.12 -33.85 -25.29
N ALA A 626 -5.58 -34.97 -24.72
CA ALA A 626 -5.53 -35.20 -23.28
C ALA A 626 -4.09 -35.30 -22.76
N ALA A 627 -3.22 -36.03 -23.46
CA ALA A 627 -1.80 -36.11 -23.13
C ALA A 627 -1.11 -34.73 -23.21
N LEU A 628 -1.46 -33.91 -24.22
CA LEU A 628 -0.96 -32.54 -24.35
C LEU A 628 -1.36 -31.67 -23.17
N ALA A 629 -2.62 -31.76 -22.73
CA ALA A 629 -3.11 -31.03 -21.57
C ALA A 629 -2.35 -31.42 -20.28
N GLU A 630 -2.07 -32.71 -20.09
CA GLU A 630 -1.25 -33.20 -18.97
C GLU A 630 0.16 -32.61 -19.00
N LYS A 631 0.84 -32.63 -20.17
CA LYS A 631 2.20 -32.08 -20.28
C LYS A 631 2.24 -30.57 -20.08
N LYS A 632 1.23 -29.82 -20.56
CA LYS A 632 1.09 -28.37 -20.30
C LYS A 632 0.85 -28.05 -18.82
N ALA A 633 0.17 -28.91 -18.08
CA ALA A 633 0.02 -28.75 -16.63
C ALA A 633 1.36 -28.92 -15.89
N VAL A 634 2.19 -29.90 -16.31
CA VAL A 634 3.54 -30.09 -15.78
C VAL A 634 4.43 -28.88 -16.10
N GLU A 635 4.40 -28.37 -17.33
CA GLU A 635 5.15 -27.16 -17.73
C GLU A 635 4.78 -25.94 -16.87
N THR A 636 3.48 -25.74 -16.64
CA THR A 636 2.98 -24.65 -15.79
C THR A 636 3.52 -24.76 -14.37
N THR A 637 3.50 -25.97 -13.80
CA THR A 637 4.01 -26.25 -12.45
C THR A 637 5.53 -26.03 -12.36
N ALA A 638 6.29 -26.55 -13.34
CA ALA A 638 7.73 -26.37 -13.41
C ALA A 638 8.12 -24.88 -13.56
N THR A 639 7.37 -24.12 -14.36
CA THR A 639 7.55 -22.67 -14.52
C THR A 639 7.29 -21.91 -13.22
N ALA A 640 6.21 -22.25 -12.48
CA ALA A 640 5.91 -21.66 -11.18
C ALA A 640 7.01 -21.96 -10.14
N ASN A 641 7.50 -23.21 -10.10
CA ASN A 641 8.58 -23.63 -9.20
C ASN A 641 9.89 -22.90 -9.52
N LYS A 642 10.25 -22.80 -10.81
CA LYS A 642 11.43 -22.06 -11.28
C LYS A 642 11.36 -20.59 -10.85
N THR A 643 10.22 -19.94 -11.08
CA THR A 643 9.99 -18.54 -10.71
C THR A 643 10.11 -18.34 -9.21
N THR A 644 9.48 -19.21 -8.42
CA THR A 644 9.54 -19.16 -6.95
C THR A 644 10.97 -19.31 -6.44
N ALA A 645 11.71 -20.28 -6.94
CA ALA A 645 13.12 -20.48 -6.56
C ALA A 645 13.99 -19.28 -6.96
N GLN A 646 13.76 -18.70 -8.14
CA GLN A 646 14.50 -17.51 -8.60
C GLN A 646 14.24 -16.30 -7.71
N VAL A 647 12.97 -16.00 -7.39
CA VAL A 647 12.61 -14.87 -6.49
C VAL A 647 13.28 -15.02 -5.12
N LYS A 648 13.32 -16.25 -4.57
CA LYS A 648 13.99 -16.52 -3.30
C LYS A 648 15.50 -16.26 -3.38
N ILE A 649 16.15 -16.69 -4.47
CA ILE A 649 17.59 -16.42 -4.71
C ILE A 649 17.86 -14.92 -4.82
N ASP A 650 17.03 -14.18 -5.54
CA ASP A 650 17.18 -12.73 -5.72
C ASP A 650 17.00 -11.99 -4.39
N ASN A 651 16.05 -12.44 -3.56
CA ASN A 651 15.89 -11.92 -2.20
C ASN A 651 17.12 -12.21 -1.33
N CYS A 652 17.68 -13.43 -1.38
CA CYS A 652 18.95 -13.72 -0.71
C CYS A 652 20.09 -12.80 -1.21
N ALA A 653 20.16 -12.48 -2.50
CA ALA A 653 21.17 -11.55 -3.01
C ALA A 653 21.01 -10.13 -2.45
N LYS A 654 19.77 -9.64 -2.31
CA LYS A 654 19.48 -8.35 -1.65
C LYS A 654 19.86 -8.38 -0.17
N LEU A 655 19.48 -9.43 0.55
CA LEU A 655 19.81 -9.63 1.96
C LEU A 655 21.33 -9.71 2.19
N ALA A 656 22.07 -10.36 1.28
CA ALA A 656 23.53 -10.41 1.35
C ALA A 656 24.18 -9.03 1.23
N ARG A 657 23.66 -8.14 0.37
CA ARG A 657 24.12 -6.75 0.27
C ARG A 657 23.81 -5.98 1.55
N GLN A 658 22.57 -6.06 2.03
CA GLN A 658 22.15 -5.42 3.27
C GLN A 658 23.00 -5.86 4.48
N LYS A 659 23.35 -7.16 4.55
CA LYS A 659 24.25 -7.68 5.58
C LYS A 659 25.65 -7.07 5.48
N SER A 660 26.17 -6.89 4.27
CA SER A 660 27.47 -6.24 4.05
C SER A 660 27.46 -4.82 4.59
N ASP A 661 26.43 -4.03 4.27
CA ASP A 661 26.27 -2.65 4.72
C ASP A 661 26.16 -2.58 6.26
N LEU A 662 25.30 -3.43 6.84
CA LEU A 662 25.16 -3.55 8.30
C LEU A 662 26.47 -3.98 8.99
N THR A 663 27.31 -4.76 8.33
CA THR A 663 28.61 -5.17 8.88
C THR A 663 29.59 -4.00 8.94
N VAL A 664 29.51 -3.06 7.99
CA VAL A 664 30.28 -1.81 8.03
C VAL A 664 29.77 -0.93 9.17
N GLU A 665 28.46 -0.70 9.26
CA GLU A 665 27.86 0.08 10.35
C GLU A 665 28.17 -0.51 11.73
N ARG A 666 28.17 -1.84 11.85
CA ARG A 666 28.55 -2.55 13.09
C ARG A 666 29.98 -2.21 13.50
N LYS A 667 30.93 -2.18 12.56
CA LYS A 667 32.34 -1.85 12.85
C LYS A 667 32.48 -0.41 13.32
N GLU A 668 31.74 0.52 12.71
CA GLU A 668 31.73 1.92 13.12
C GLU A 668 31.16 2.09 14.52
N ALA A 669 29.99 1.51 14.80
CA ALA A 669 29.37 1.56 16.12
C ALA A 669 30.27 0.91 17.19
N ALA A 670 30.96 -0.20 16.88
CA ALA A 670 31.92 -0.82 17.79
C ALA A 670 33.13 0.08 18.08
N ARG A 671 33.61 0.82 17.07
CA ARG A 671 34.67 1.82 17.25
C ARG A 671 34.21 2.95 18.16
N GLU A 672 33.02 3.49 17.94
CA GLU A 672 32.45 4.56 18.77
C GLU A 672 32.25 4.11 20.22
N THR A 673 31.74 2.90 20.45
CA THR A 673 31.66 2.33 21.80
C THR A 673 33.02 2.34 22.49
N GLY A 674 34.10 1.92 21.81
CA GLY A 674 35.45 1.93 22.38
C GLY A 674 35.98 3.32 22.71
N ILE A 675 35.67 4.32 21.87
CA ILE A 675 36.01 5.72 22.12
C ILE A 675 35.30 6.22 23.38
N TYR A 676 33.98 6.02 23.46
CA TYR A 676 33.21 6.49 24.62
C TYR A 676 33.54 5.74 25.91
N ASP A 677 33.93 4.47 25.84
CA ASP A 677 34.45 3.72 26.98
C ASP A 677 35.76 4.33 27.51
N THR A 678 36.66 4.69 26.60
CA THR A 678 37.92 5.36 26.93
C THR A 678 37.66 6.74 27.55
N LEU A 679 36.76 7.53 26.95
CA LEU A 679 36.40 8.86 27.48
C LEU A 679 35.76 8.78 28.86
N ALA A 680 34.85 7.82 29.08
CA ALA A 680 34.24 7.60 30.40
C ALA A 680 35.29 7.28 31.46
N PHE A 681 36.32 6.49 31.13
CA PHE A 681 37.43 6.24 32.05
C PHE A 681 38.27 7.50 32.30
N ILE A 682 38.67 8.21 31.23
CA ILE A 682 39.51 9.42 31.31
C ILE A 682 38.85 10.48 32.20
N PHE A 683 37.55 10.71 32.07
CA PHE A 683 36.85 11.74 32.86
C PHE A 683 36.47 11.28 34.27
N SER A 684 36.62 10.00 34.59
CA SER A 684 36.26 9.48 35.91
C SER A 684 37.15 10.01 37.04
N LYS A 685 36.70 9.81 38.28
CA LYS A 685 37.45 10.10 39.50
C LYS A 685 38.81 9.39 39.61
N LYS A 686 39.06 8.37 38.78
CA LYS A 686 40.33 7.61 38.68
C LYS A 686 41.17 8.01 37.47
N GLY A 687 40.64 8.87 36.60
CA GLY A 687 41.30 9.33 35.39
C GLY A 687 41.97 10.68 35.63
N ILE A 688 41.66 11.65 34.77
CA ILE A 688 42.26 12.98 34.78
C ILE A 688 42.00 13.73 36.10
N GLN A 689 40.87 13.47 36.78
CA GLN A 689 40.55 14.08 38.06
C GLN A 689 41.58 13.71 39.14
N ALA A 690 41.94 12.42 39.24
CA ALA A 690 42.96 11.95 40.18
C ALA A 690 44.32 12.59 39.85
N LEU A 691 44.70 12.59 38.57
CA LEU A 691 45.96 13.18 38.11
C LEU A 691 46.04 14.69 38.39
N ILE A 692 44.92 15.41 38.27
CA ILE A 692 44.83 16.84 38.62
C ILE A 692 45.06 17.03 40.12
N ILE A 693 44.40 16.23 40.97
CA ILE A 693 44.56 16.33 42.44
C ILE A 693 46.00 15.98 42.84
N GLU A 694 46.57 14.90 42.32
CA GLU A 694 47.93 14.45 42.66
C GLU A 694 49.00 15.47 42.28
N ASN A 695 48.87 16.13 41.13
CA ASN A 695 49.81 17.18 40.71
C ASN A 695 49.62 18.50 41.49
N THR A 696 48.46 18.69 42.11
CA THR A 696 48.11 19.93 42.84
C THR A 696 48.61 19.91 44.28
N ILE A 697 48.54 18.76 44.93
CA ILE A 697 48.80 18.62 46.36
C ILE A 697 50.20 19.11 46.78
N PRO A 698 51.28 18.84 46.03
CA PRO A 698 52.60 19.36 46.37
C PRO A 698 52.65 20.89 46.49
N GLU A 699 51.94 21.62 45.62
CA GLU A 699 51.89 23.09 45.67
C GLU A 699 51.20 23.58 46.95
N ILE A 700 50.08 22.96 47.32
CA ILE A 700 49.34 23.29 48.56
C ILE A 700 50.19 22.93 49.80
N GLU A 701 50.90 21.80 49.76
CA GLU A 701 51.79 21.36 50.83
C GLU A 701 52.95 22.35 51.05
N ASP A 702 53.60 22.79 49.97
CA ASP A 702 54.71 23.73 50.01
C ASP A 702 54.28 25.10 50.54
N GLU A 703 53.14 25.62 50.08
CA GLU A 703 52.57 26.89 50.56
C GLU A 703 52.21 26.81 52.06
N ALA A 704 51.58 25.72 52.49
CA ALA A 704 51.20 25.54 53.88
C ALA A 704 52.42 25.39 54.78
N ASN A 705 53.45 24.64 54.34
CA ASN A 705 54.68 24.48 55.09
C ASN A 705 55.49 25.77 55.18
N SER A 706 55.53 26.59 54.13
CA SER A 706 56.18 27.91 54.15
C SER A 706 55.62 28.80 55.26
N LEU A 707 54.29 28.83 55.40
CA LEU A 707 53.62 29.61 56.44
C LEU A 707 53.74 28.97 57.82
N LEU A 708 53.59 27.65 57.92
CA LEU A 708 53.73 26.91 59.18
C LEU A 708 55.15 27.01 59.76
N HIS A 709 56.16 27.02 58.90
CA HIS A 709 57.55 27.21 59.29
C HIS A 709 57.76 28.57 59.97
N ARG A 710 57.19 29.65 59.41
CA ARG A 710 57.23 30.99 60.02
C ARG A 710 56.51 31.03 61.36
N LEU A 711 55.32 30.42 61.45
CA LEU A 711 54.49 30.40 62.66
C LEU A 711 55.10 29.60 63.81
N THR A 712 55.93 28.60 63.51
CA THR A 712 56.46 27.65 64.51
C THR A 712 57.97 27.78 64.72
N GLY A 713 58.63 28.74 64.06
CA GLY A 713 60.09 28.85 64.07
C GLY A 713 60.79 27.61 63.49
N GLY A 714 60.13 26.95 62.53
CA GLY A 714 60.61 25.77 61.84
C GLY A 714 60.46 24.44 62.57
N ARG A 715 59.69 24.39 63.66
CA ARG A 715 59.47 23.15 64.44
C ARG A 715 58.45 22.20 63.81
N MET A 716 57.54 22.68 62.96
CA MET A 716 56.47 21.86 62.41
C MET A 716 56.47 21.87 60.88
N SER A 717 56.14 20.72 60.30
CA SER A 717 55.81 20.55 58.89
C SER A 717 54.62 19.61 58.73
N LEU A 718 53.92 19.70 57.61
CA LEU A 718 52.79 18.84 57.25
C LEU A 718 53.02 18.18 55.89
N ARG A 719 52.45 16.99 55.71
CA ARG A 719 52.46 16.25 54.46
C ARG A 719 51.11 15.62 54.17
N PHE A 720 50.65 15.74 52.93
CA PHE A 720 49.48 15.03 52.43
C PHE A 720 49.89 13.68 51.84
N VAL A 721 49.26 12.61 52.30
CA VAL A 721 49.43 11.27 51.76
C VAL A 721 48.28 11.01 50.80
N THR A 722 48.59 10.92 49.52
CA THR A 722 47.63 10.75 48.42
C THR A 722 47.27 9.30 48.14
N GLN A 723 48.07 8.36 48.65
CA GLN A 723 47.98 6.94 48.33
C GLN A 723 48.30 6.07 49.55
N LYS A 724 47.55 4.98 49.72
CA LYS A 724 47.73 4.03 50.82
C LYS A 724 47.45 2.60 50.39
N ASP A 725 48.25 1.66 50.88
CA ASP A 725 48.03 0.24 50.63
C ASP A 725 46.75 -0.26 51.32
N LYS A 726 45.92 -1.00 50.57
CA LYS A 726 44.80 -1.77 51.13
C LYS A 726 45.36 -2.96 51.89
N LYS A 727 44.68 -3.29 53.00
CA LYS A 727 44.89 -4.57 53.72
C LYS A 727 44.65 -5.81 52.83
N THR A 728 43.94 -5.67 51.71
CA THR A 728 43.64 -6.73 50.73
C THR A 728 44.57 -6.74 49.53
N GLY A 729 45.65 -5.94 49.53
CA GLY A 729 46.51 -5.69 48.37
C GLY A 729 45.97 -4.63 47.41
N GLY A 730 46.90 -3.89 46.79
CA GLY A 730 46.63 -2.75 45.91
C GLY A 730 46.61 -1.40 46.65
N VAL A 731 46.74 -0.31 45.89
CA VAL A 731 46.80 1.07 46.43
C VAL A 731 45.41 1.73 46.33
N VAL A 732 45.05 2.53 47.34
CA VAL A 732 43.86 3.40 47.36
C VAL A 732 44.31 4.83 47.39
N GLU A 733 43.67 5.65 46.56
CA GLU A 733 43.76 7.10 46.66
C GLU A 733 43.12 7.56 47.97
N THR A 734 43.87 8.27 48.80
CA THR A 734 43.45 8.87 50.07
C THR A 734 43.92 10.32 50.12
N LEU A 735 43.58 11.03 51.19
CA LEU A 735 44.12 12.36 51.49
C LEU A 735 44.39 12.44 52.99
N ASP A 736 45.19 11.50 53.50
CA ASP A 736 45.60 11.47 54.90
C ASP A 736 46.59 12.62 55.14
N LEU A 737 46.63 13.15 56.36
CA LEU A 737 47.55 14.25 56.70
C LEU A 737 48.44 13.82 57.86
N ILE A 738 49.74 14.03 57.70
CA ILE A 738 50.76 13.72 58.68
C ILE A 738 51.45 15.03 59.07
N ILE A 739 51.52 15.33 60.36
CA ILE A 739 52.26 16.48 60.86
C ILE A 739 53.52 15.95 61.55
N THR A 740 54.67 16.51 61.17
CA THR A 740 55.95 16.21 61.79
C THR A 740 56.31 17.34 62.74
N ASP A 741 56.54 16.98 63.99
CA ASP A 741 57.07 17.84 65.02
C ASP A 741 58.57 17.58 65.19
N GLY A 742 59.39 18.63 65.22
CA GLY A 742 60.84 18.53 65.31
C GLY A 742 61.37 17.87 66.59
N GLU A 743 60.57 17.84 67.67
CA GLU A 743 60.94 17.21 68.95
C GLU A 743 60.28 15.84 69.14
N LEU A 744 59.04 15.67 68.67
CA LEU A 744 58.20 14.50 68.96
C LEU A 744 57.92 13.59 67.77
N GLY A 745 58.44 13.92 66.57
CA GLY A 745 58.30 13.13 65.35
C GLY A 745 56.90 13.23 64.71
N GLU A 746 56.56 12.25 63.86
CA GLU A 746 55.27 12.20 63.16
C GLU A 746 54.12 11.92 64.15
N ARG A 747 53.13 12.80 64.17
CA ARG A 747 51.94 12.69 65.03
C ARG A 747 50.67 12.98 64.25
N LYS A 748 49.57 12.38 64.70
CA LYS A 748 48.24 12.69 64.14
C LYS A 748 47.76 14.05 64.64
N TYR A 749 46.99 14.74 63.79
CA TYR A 749 46.46 16.08 64.05
C TYR A 749 45.71 16.18 65.41
N GLU A 750 44.99 15.14 65.82
CA GLU A 750 44.17 15.16 67.04
C GLU A 750 45.00 15.22 68.34
N LEU A 751 46.32 15.05 68.27
CA LEU A 751 47.22 15.03 69.43
C LEU A 751 47.94 16.37 69.69
N PHE A 752 47.69 17.39 68.86
CA PHE A 752 48.29 18.73 69.02
C PHE A 752 47.49 19.61 70.00
N SER A 753 48.17 20.52 70.70
CA SER A 753 47.52 21.46 71.61
C SER A 753 46.65 22.47 70.86
N GLY A 754 45.71 23.14 71.55
CA GLY A 754 44.82 24.11 70.92
C GLY A 754 45.53 25.27 70.21
N GLY A 755 46.71 25.68 70.70
CA GLY A 755 47.53 26.71 70.07
C GLY A 755 48.26 26.21 68.81
N GLU A 756 48.80 25.00 68.85
CA GLU A 756 49.50 24.35 67.72
C GLU A 756 48.53 23.96 66.61
N ALA A 757 47.40 23.34 66.97
CA ALA A 757 46.33 23.00 66.04
C ALA A 757 45.83 24.26 65.31
N PHE A 758 45.72 25.39 66.01
CA PHE A 758 45.37 26.66 65.37
C PHE A 758 46.38 27.09 64.31
N ARG A 759 47.70 27.02 64.59
CA ARG A 759 48.74 27.39 63.61
C ARG A 759 48.76 26.46 62.39
N ILE A 760 48.57 25.16 62.60
CA ILE A 760 48.46 24.17 61.51
C ILE A 760 47.22 24.44 60.65
N ASN A 761 46.06 24.62 61.29
CA ASN A 761 44.81 24.96 60.61
C ASN A 761 44.92 26.25 59.80
N PHE A 762 45.53 27.28 60.41
CA PHE A 762 45.77 28.57 59.77
C PHE A 762 46.66 28.40 58.53
N ALA A 763 47.78 27.69 58.65
CA ALA A 763 48.69 27.46 57.54
C ALA A 763 48.05 26.74 56.35
N VAL A 764 47.33 25.63 56.61
CA VAL A 764 46.61 24.88 55.57
C VAL A 764 45.52 25.71 54.92
N ARG A 765 44.77 26.51 55.70
CA ARG A 765 43.70 27.36 55.15
C ARG A 765 44.22 28.45 54.23
N ILE A 766 45.31 29.11 54.60
CA ILE A 766 45.91 30.15 53.76
C ILE A 766 46.42 29.53 52.47
N ALA A 767 47.10 28.38 52.52
CA ALA A 767 47.54 27.67 51.33
C ALA A 767 46.37 27.29 50.41
N LEU A 768 45.27 26.76 50.96
CA LEU A 768 44.07 26.46 50.15
C LEU A 768 43.45 27.72 49.54
N SER A 769 43.40 28.83 50.27
CA SER A 769 42.91 30.12 49.78
C SER A 769 43.77 30.73 48.68
N GLU A 770 45.10 30.71 48.85
CA GLU A 770 46.05 31.20 47.84
C GLU A 770 46.01 30.35 46.58
N PHE A 771 46.01 29.02 46.74
CA PHE A 771 45.92 28.08 45.65
C PHE A 771 44.62 28.26 44.83
N LEU A 772 43.47 28.43 45.51
CA LEU A 772 42.19 28.78 44.88
C LEU A 772 42.27 30.07 44.05
N ALA A 773 42.84 31.12 44.65
CA ALA A 773 42.95 32.43 44.02
C ALA A 773 43.81 32.43 42.76
N ARG A 774 44.87 31.59 42.71
CA ARG A 774 45.79 31.48 41.57
C ARG A 774 45.19 30.69 40.40
N ARG A 775 44.47 29.60 40.66
CA ARG A 775 44.10 28.62 39.62
C ARG A 775 42.71 28.80 39.01
N ALA A 776 41.69 29.12 39.81
CA ALA A 776 40.30 29.14 39.35
C ALA A 776 39.89 30.47 38.69
N GLY A 777 40.75 31.48 38.71
CA GLY A 777 40.37 32.88 38.48
C GLY A 777 39.36 33.42 39.52
N ALA A 778 38.88 32.56 40.42
CA ALA A 778 38.06 32.91 41.57
C ALA A 778 38.96 33.56 42.62
N ARG A 779 39.26 34.85 42.42
CA ARG A 779 40.06 35.59 43.38
C ARG A 779 39.27 35.73 44.68
N LEU A 780 39.68 34.96 45.68
CA LEU A 780 39.34 35.28 47.05
C LEU A 780 40.16 36.48 47.48
N GLU A 781 39.61 37.66 47.24
CA GLU A 781 40.29 38.92 47.52
C GLU A 781 40.17 39.33 48.99
N THR A 782 39.40 38.60 49.81
CA THR A 782 39.15 38.91 51.21
C THR A 782 39.42 37.70 52.11
N LEU A 783 40.29 37.87 53.10
CA LEU A 783 40.54 36.93 54.18
C LEU A 783 39.96 37.49 55.48
N VAL A 784 39.22 36.67 56.22
CA VAL A 784 38.66 37.07 57.51
C VAL A 784 39.05 36.09 58.59
N ILE A 785 39.58 36.60 59.71
CA ILE A 785 40.12 35.83 60.82
C ILE A 785 39.34 36.17 62.08
N ASP A 786 38.41 35.31 62.50
CA ASP A 786 37.54 35.51 63.68
C ASP A 786 38.11 34.80 64.91
N GLU A 787 38.65 35.58 65.87
CA GLU A 787 39.08 35.17 67.21
C GLU A 787 39.77 33.77 67.31
N GLY A 788 41.09 33.74 67.13
CA GLY A 788 41.95 32.57 67.37
C GLY A 788 43.22 32.85 68.17
N PHE A 789 43.40 34.10 68.59
CA PHE A 789 44.61 34.59 69.26
C PHE A 789 44.60 34.35 70.78
N GLY A 790 43.44 34.02 71.36
CA GLY A 790 43.28 33.83 72.81
C GLY A 790 43.86 32.51 73.35
N THR A 791 44.13 31.54 72.48
CA THR A 791 44.81 30.27 72.83
C THR A 791 46.31 30.32 72.57
N GLN A 792 46.82 31.47 72.09
CA GLN A 792 48.25 31.69 71.83
C GLN A 792 48.90 32.39 73.02
N ASP A 793 50.15 32.04 73.28
CA ASP A 793 51.05 32.80 74.14
C ASP A 793 51.54 34.08 73.42
N GLU A 794 52.24 34.96 74.13
CA GLU A 794 52.74 36.22 73.56
C GLU A 794 53.64 36.00 72.33
N GLU A 795 54.54 35.02 72.38
CA GLU A 795 55.40 34.63 71.25
C GLU A 795 54.57 34.13 70.05
N GLY A 796 53.52 33.33 70.30
CA GLY A 796 52.62 32.85 69.26
C GLY A 796 51.76 33.96 68.64
N LYS A 797 51.33 34.95 69.42
CA LYS A 797 50.60 36.14 68.91
C LYS A 797 51.49 36.98 68.01
N GLU A 798 52.72 37.27 68.42
CA GLU A 798 53.69 38.05 67.64
C GLU A 798 53.97 37.40 66.28
N ARG A 799 54.30 36.10 66.27
CA ARG A 799 54.53 35.34 65.04
C ARG A 799 53.31 35.28 64.12
N LEU A 800 52.10 35.28 64.69
CA LEU A 800 50.87 35.27 63.90
C LEU A 800 50.60 36.63 63.24
N ILE A 801 50.90 37.73 63.92
CA ILE A 801 50.86 39.08 63.34
C ILE A 801 51.88 39.19 62.20
N GLU A 802 53.11 38.72 62.42
CA GLU A 802 54.15 38.68 61.37
C GLU A 802 53.71 37.85 60.17
N ALA A 803 53.12 36.68 60.41
CA ALA A 803 52.59 35.81 59.36
C ALA A 803 51.45 36.47 58.57
N ILE A 804 50.50 37.13 59.24
CA ILE A 804 49.42 37.89 58.58
C ILE A 804 49.99 39.05 57.75
N THR A 805 50.97 39.77 58.30
CA THR A 805 51.66 40.86 57.59
C THR A 805 52.39 40.33 56.36
N ALA A 806 53.00 39.15 56.44
CA ALA A 806 53.73 38.56 55.33
C ALA A 806 52.84 38.06 54.18
N ILE A 807 51.55 37.80 54.43
CA ILE A 807 50.58 37.39 53.41
C ILE A 807 49.66 38.54 52.97
N GLN A 808 49.83 39.75 53.50
CA GLN A 808 48.90 40.86 53.24
C GLN A 808 48.77 41.23 51.76
N GLU A 809 49.87 41.19 51.01
CA GLU A 809 49.90 41.47 49.58
C GLU A 809 49.15 40.43 48.74
N ASN A 810 48.92 39.23 49.30
CA ASN A 810 48.25 38.13 48.60
C ASN A 810 46.71 38.28 48.61
N PHE A 811 46.17 39.17 49.46
CA PHE A 811 44.73 39.42 49.59
C PHE A 811 44.43 40.91 49.41
N LYS A 812 43.39 41.31 48.67
CA LYS A 812 43.03 42.75 48.63
C LYS A 812 42.55 43.27 49.97
N LYS A 813 42.02 42.39 50.83
CA LYS A 813 41.45 42.76 52.13
C LYS A 813 41.68 41.68 53.19
N ILE A 814 42.19 42.07 54.36
CA ILE A 814 42.31 41.20 55.53
C ILE A 814 41.56 41.84 56.69
N ILE A 815 40.62 41.10 57.29
CA ILE A 815 39.87 41.55 58.48
C ILE A 815 40.16 40.61 59.64
N VAL A 816 40.76 41.14 60.71
CA VAL A 816 41.07 40.38 61.93
C VAL A 816 40.09 40.76 63.03
N ILE A 817 39.31 39.82 63.54
CA ILE A 817 38.37 40.05 64.64
C ILE A 817 39.02 39.62 65.95
N THR A 818 39.09 40.54 66.90
CA THR A 818 39.66 40.27 68.21
C THR A 818 39.07 41.17 69.29
N HIS A 819 39.04 40.66 70.52
CA HIS A 819 38.76 41.45 71.73
C HIS A 819 40.05 41.78 72.52
N LEU A 820 41.20 41.28 72.10
CA LEU A 820 42.48 41.53 72.76
C LEU A 820 42.96 42.95 72.46
N ASP A 821 43.31 43.69 73.51
CA ASP A 821 43.75 45.08 73.39
C ASP A 821 45.11 45.20 72.67
N ASP A 822 46.04 44.29 72.95
CA ASP A 822 47.39 44.29 72.36
C ASP A 822 47.40 44.11 70.84
N LEU A 823 46.35 43.50 70.27
CA LEU A 823 46.20 43.31 68.83
C LEU A 823 45.53 44.50 68.13
N LYS A 824 44.94 45.44 68.86
CA LYS A 824 44.27 46.61 68.27
C LYS A 824 45.27 47.57 67.64
N GLU A 825 46.46 47.68 68.22
CA GLU A 825 47.52 48.60 67.78
C GLU A 825 48.40 48.01 66.67
N ALA A 826 48.32 46.69 66.44
CA ALA A 826 49.15 45.99 65.47
C ALA A 826 48.70 46.15 64.00
N PHE A 827 47.51 46.70 63.76
CA PHE A 827 46.92 46.83 62.41
C PHE A 827 46.64 48.29 62.05
N PRO A 828 46.80 48.69 60.76
CA PRO A 828 46.78 50.09 60.35
C PRO A 828 45.40 50.76 60.33
N ALA A 829 44.32 49.97 60.31
CA ALA A 829 42.94 50.48 60.34
C ALA A 829 42.10 49.70 61.36
N ARG A 830 41.13 50.37 61.99
CA ARG A 830 40.31 49.76 63.03
C ARG A 830 38.83 49.93 62.72
N ILE A 831 38.07 48.84 62.79
CA ILE A 831 36.62 48.88 62.79
C ILE A 831 36.18 48.67 64.24
N GLU A 832 35.71 49.72 64.89
CA GLU A 832 35.25 49.67 66.28
C GLU A 832 33.74 49.43 66.32
N VAL A 833 33.34 48.36 67.02
CA VAL A 833 31.94 48.00 67.24
C VAL A 833 31.53 48.35 68.65
N THR A 834 30.69 49.38 68.79
CA THR A 834 30.11 49.82 70.05
C THR A 834 28.62 49.46 70.10
N LYS A 835 28.04 49.50 71.30
CA LYS A 835 26.61 49.23 71.51
C LYS A 835 25.96 50.45 72.13
N GLU A 836 25.09 51.10 71.37
CA GLU A 836 24.36 52.27 71.81
C GLU A 836 22.97 51.90 72.33
N ARG A 837 22.58 52.46 73.48
CA ARG A 837 21.26 52.20 74.07
C ARG A 837 20.16 52.74 73.16
N GLY A 838 19.31 51.85 72.66
CA GLY A 838 18.16 52.19 71.82
C GLY A 838 18.40 52.00 70.32
N ILE A 839 19.63 52.25 69.85
CA ILE A 839 20.03 52.19 68.43
C ILE A 839 20.56 50.79 68.05
N GLY A 840 21.18 50.05 68.97
CA GLY A 840 21.73 48.72 68.70
C GLY A 840 23.26 48.76 68.57
N SER A 841 23.83 47.78 67.87
CA SER A 841 25.25 47.81 67.52
C SER A 841 25.54 48.85 66.43
N VAL A 842 26.63 49.58 66.59
CA VAL A 842 27.16 50.55 65.61
C VAL A 842 28.61 50.17 65.30
N ALA A 843 28.98 50.18 64.02
CA ALA A 843 30.34 49.90 63.57
C ALA A 843 30.90 51.16 62.88
N THR A 844 32.08 51.60 63.30
CA THR A 844 32.74 52.80 62.76
C THR A 844 34.17 52.47 62.35
N VAL A 845 34.61 52.97 61.19
CA VAL A 845 36.00 52.86 60.73
C VAL A 845 36.79 54.02 61.33
N ILE A 846 37.90 53.70 62.00
CA ILE A 846 38.84 54.61 62.65
C ILE A 846 40.21 54.47 61.99
#